data_AF-A0A7J7FP49-F1
#
_entry.id   AF-A0A7J7FP49-F1
#
_cell.length_a   1.000
_cell.length_b   1.000
_cell.length_c   1.000
_cell.angle_alpha   90.00
_cell.angle_beta   90.00
_cell.angle_gamma   90.00
#
_symmetry.space_group_name_H-M   'P 1'
#
loop_
_entity.id
_entity.type
_entity.pdbx_description
1 polymer ?
#
loop_
_entity_poly.entity_id
_entity_poly.type
_entity_poly.pdbx_seq_one_letter_code
_entity_poly.pdbx_strand_id
1 'polypeptide(L)'
;EGPSRPILEYIDLVCGDDEEPSTYHSDIVFPKMPKRQGDFLHFLNVKKVKTDTESNNRNKNHCGLCESNFEYIEQPVIEEKPSCSSKEEIDNLVLPDCWNEKQAFMFTEQYKWLEIKEGKLGCKDCSTVRHLGSKAEKHVHVSKEWIAYLITPNGSNKTTRQASLRKKIREHDVSKAHGKIQDLLKESVNDSISNLVHKQNNKNIDATVKVFNTVYSLVKHNRPLSDIEGAIELQEKNGEVNCLNTRYSATRIAEHIAKEMKMKIFKNIIEENAKICIIIDDASTVSKKSTLVIYLQCTVQSAPAPVMLFVALKELVSTTAECIFNTLLSTLNDCGFTNEYLKANLIAFCSDGANTMLGRKSGVATKLLESFPEIIIWNCLNHRLQLSLDDSISEIKQVNHFKIFLDKIYSIYHQSNRNQKKLLETVAKDLEVEIVKIGRVMGPRWAACRLQAATAVWHAYPVLYMHFSHSCSGLAKRLANINFLQDLALMIDILEEFSLLSTALQSRSTNIQKAQKFIKHTIRALENLKIGTGKHESQIEGLIKSDKFKGIPFNKSNKFNALPRSMLLENVIRHMNLRLLSDRNHDESIFNYFDLLEPSTWPYEEITSPWIAGEKKLFHLCEILKYEIDLNDFREFVNNNIKSNNVSIPASIQKAKKI
;
A
#
# COMPACT_ATOMS: atom_id res chain seq x y z
N GLU A 1 -36.60 1.74 27.11
CA GLU A 1 -35.61 0.92 27.83
C GLU A 1 -35.34 -0.35 27.04
N GLY A 2 -34.07 -0.70 26.83
CA GLY A 2 -33.60 -1.93 26.16
C GLY A 2 -33.11 -1.71 24.71
N PRO A 3 -31.78 -1.80 24.43
CA PRO A 3 -31.25 -1.58 23.09
C PRO A 3 -31.30 -2.86 22.24
N SER A 4 -31.81 -2.73 21.02
CA SER A 4 -31.75 -3.75 19.97
C SER A 4 -30.28 -3.93 19.52
N ARG A 5 -29.72 -5.10 19.82
CA ARG A 5 -28.40 -5.56 19.36
C ARG A 5 -28.37 -5.68 17.82
N PRO A 6 -27.38 -5.11 17.11
CA PRO A 6 -27.11 -5.46 15.72
C PRO A 6 -26.36 -6.79 15.65
N ILE A 7 -26.86 -7.69 14.80
CA ILE A 7 -26.24 -8.98 14.47
C ILE A 7 -24.97 -8.70 13.67
N LEU A 8 -23.82 -9.05 14.24
CA LEU A 8 -22.51 -9.06 13.61
C LEU A 8 -22.40 -10.28 12.68
N GLU A 9 -22.19 -10.08 11.38
CA GLU A 9 -21.67 -11.10 10.48
C GLU A 9 -20.14 -11.06 10.52
N TYR A 10 -19.56 -12.00 11.26
CA TYR A 10 -18.15 -12.38 11.21
C TYR A 10 -18.13 -13.88 10.91
N ILE A 11 -17.54 -14.30 9.79
CA ILE A 11 -17.19 -15.71 9.56
C ILE A 11 -15.78 -15.72 8.97
N ASP A 12 -14.80 -15.72 9.86
CA ASP A 12 -13.55 -16.46 9.67
C ASP A 12 -13.74 -17.78 10.45
N LEU A 13 -13.54 -18.92 9.81
CA LEU A 13 -13.42 -20.21 10.49
C LEU A 13 -11.97 -20.67 10.32
N VAL A 14 -11.16 -20.34 11.33
CA VAL A 14 -9.99 -21.10 11.73
C VAL A 14 -10.51 -22.14 12.72
N CYS A 15 -10.52 -23.42 12.35
CA CYS A 15 -10.58 -24.50 13.33
C CYS A 15 -9.15 -24.91 13.65
N GLY A 16 -8.69 -24.59 14.85
CA GLY A 16 -7.70 -25.41 15.53
C GLY A 16 -8.47 -26.37 16.43
N ASP A 17 -8.10 -27.64 16.38
CA ASP A 17 -8.17 -28.52 17.53
C ASP A 17 -6.97 -29.47 17.42
N ASP A 18 -6.28 -29.60 18.54
CA ASP A 18 -5.15 -30.48 18.78
C ASP A 18 -5.58 -31.95 18.64
N GLU A 19 -4.93 -32.71 17.75
CA GLU A 19 -4.53 -34.11 17.94
C GLU A 19 -3.78 -34.61 16.68
N GLU A 20 -2.51 -34.97 16.83
CA GLU A 20 -1.72 -35.76 15.87
C GLU A 20 -1.34 -37.11 16.52
N PRO A 21 -1.00 -38.19 15.78
CA PRO A 21 -1.20 -38.41 14.33
C PRO A 21 -1.66 -39.85 13.97
N SER A 22 -2.21 -40.04 12.77
CA SER A 22 -1.99 -41.27 12.01
C SER A 22 -1.77 -40.96 10.53
N THR A 23 -0.55 -41.28 10.10
CA THR A 23 0.04 -41.05 8.79
C THR A 23 -0.64 -41.84 7.67
N TYR A 24 -1.23 -41.14 6.70
CA TYR A 24 -1.35 -41.61 5.32
C TYR A 24 -1.08 -40.45 4.36
N HIS A 25 0.05 -40.53 3.66
CA HIS A 25 0.45 -39.59 2.60
C HIS A 25 -0.46 -39.74 1.38
N SER A 26 -1.14 -38.66 1.00
CA SER A 26 -1.59 -38.44 -0.38
C SER A 26 -1.31 -36.98 -0.74
N ASP A 27 -0.37 -36.78 -1.66
CA ASP A 27 0.11 -35.48 -2.12
C ASP A 27 -1.01 -34.70 -2.85
N ILE A 28 -1.70 -33.83 -2.12
CA ILE A 28 -2.54 -32.78 -2.71
C ILE A 28 -1.72 -31.48 -2.69
N VAL A 29 -1.13 -31.19 -3.85
CA VAL A 29 -0.42 -29.94 -4.11
C VAL A 29 -1.44 -28.81 -4.17
N PHE A 30 -1.65 -28.12 -3.04
CA PHE A 30 -2.23 -26.78 -3.07
C PHE A 30 -1.31 -25.86 -3.87
N PRO A 31 -1.81 -25.09 -4.86
CA PRO A 31 -0.98 -24.11 -5.53
C PRO A 31 -0.48 -23.10 -4.49
N LYS A 32 0.82 -23.13 -4.21
CA LYS A 32 1.52 -22.11 -3.42
C LYS A 32 1.14 -20.74 -4.00
N MET A 33 0.43 -19.93 -3.21
CA MET A 33 0.25 -18.52 -3.54
C MET A 33 1.65 -17.90 -3.78
N PRO A 34 1.88 -17.20 -4.90
CA PRO A 34 3.17 -16.57 -5.15
C PRO A 34 3.48 -15.57 -4.03
N LYS A 35 4.71 -15.61 -3.51
CA LYS A 35 5.27 -14.63 -2.58
C LYS A 35 4.95 -13.21 -3.11
N ARG A 36 4.07 -12.49 -2.41
CA ARG A 36 3.69 -11.12 -2.76
C ARG A 36 4.88 -10.22 -2.38
N GLN A 37 5.45 -9.50 -3.35
CA GLN A 37 6.61 -8.62 -3.17
C GLN A 37 6.36 -7.60 -2.05
N GLY A 38 7.12 -7.73 -0.97
CA GLY A 38 7.40 -6.66 -0.02
C GLY A 38 8.57 -5.75 -0.46
N ASP A 39 8.98 -5.82 -1.73
CA ASP A 39 10.30 -5.37 -2.17
C ASP A 39 10.30 -4.07 -2.98
N PHE A 40 9.16 -3.40 -3.18
CA PHE A 40 9.16 -2.11 -3.90
C PHE A 40 9.97 -1.02 -3.17
N LEU A 41 9.97 -1.03 -1.83
CA LEU A 41 10.82 -0.16 -1.02
C LEU A 41 12.32 -0.45 -1.19
N HIS A 42 12.68 -1.70 -1.52
CA HIS A 42 14.05 -2.10 -1.77
C HIS A 42 14.55 -1.58 -3.12
N PHE A 43 13.68 -1.54 -4.14
CA PHE A 43 14.00 -0.97 -5.44
C PHE A 43 14.20 0.56 -5.39
N LEU A 44 13.41 1.27 -4.57
CA LEU A 44 13.49 2.73 -4.43
C LEU A 44 14.73 3.25 -3.67
N ASN A 45 15.74 2.41 -3.41
CA ASN A 45 17.05 2.81 -2.87
C ASN A 45 16.93 3.84 -1.73
N VAL A 46 16.21 3.49 -0.66
CA VAL A 46 16.17 4.30 0.56
C VAL A 46 17.56 4.28 1.18
N LYS A 47 18.41 5.23 0.77
CA LYS A 47 19.72 5.45 1.37
C LYS A 47 19.55 5.56 2.88
N LYS A 48 20.23 4.68 3.62
CA LYS A 48 20.49 4.88 5.04
C LYS A 48 21.12 6.27 5.20
N VAL A 49 20.42 7.17 5.86
CA VAL A 49 20.99 8.42 6.33
C VAL A 49 22.08 8.04 7.33
N LYS A 50 23.34 8.28 6.95
CA LYS A 50 24.42 8.43 7.92
C LYS A 50 24.07 9.67 8.74
N THR A 51 24.06 9.51 10.06
CA THR A 51 24.05 10.63 11.00
C THR A 51 25.35 11.40 10.79
N ASP A 52 25.29 12.50 10.04
CA ASP A 52 26.40 13.42 9.92
C ASP A 52 26.45 14.28 11.19
N THR A 53 27.53 14.05 11.94
CA THR A 53 28.04 14.91 13.00
C THR A 53 28.31 16.31 12.45
N GLU A 54 27.90 17.30 13.23
CA GLU A 54 28.01 18.73 12.97
C GLU A 54 29.42 19.17 12.53
N SER A 55 29.48 19.95 11.46
CA SER A 55 30.57 20.89 11.21
C SER A 55 29.99 22.29 10.99
N ASN A 56 30.22 23.15 11.97
CA ASN A 56 29.94 24.58 11.93
C ASN A 56 30.57 25.26 10.71
N ASN A 57 29.80 26.05 9.95
CA ASN A 57 30.31 27.33 9.43
C ASN A 57 29.19 28.31 9.09
N ARG A 58 29.44 29.56 9.49
CA ARG A 58 28.60 30.75 9.40
C ARG A 58 28.38 31.19 7.95
N ASN A 59 27.19 31.72 7.64
CA ASN A 59 27.05 33.04 7.02
C ASN A 59 25.60 33.57 7.01
N LYS A 60 25.48 34.89 7.19
CA LYS A 60 24.27 35.71 7.31
C LYS A 60 23.65 36.03 5.93
N ASN A 61 22.31 36.18 5.87
CA ASN A 61 21.60 37.45 5.55
C ASN A 61 20.16 37.21 5.03
N HIS A 62 19.22 38.00 5.60
CA HIS A 62 17.97 38.61 5.07
C HIS A 62 17.06 37.87 4.06
N CYS A 63 15.74 38.05 4.00
CA CYS A 63 14.64 38.66 4.78
C CYS A 63 13.39 38.45 3.88
N GLY A 64 12.18 38.29 4.44
CA GLY A 64 10.94 38.42 3.65
C GLY A 64 9.78 37.53 4.11
N LEU A 65 9.15 37.91 5.22
CA LEU A 65 7.82 37.44 5.65
C LEU A 65 6.76 38.47 5.22
N CYS A 66 5.57 37.99 4.83
CA CYS A 66 4.31 38.72 4.97
C CYS A 66 3.34 37.83 5.74
N GLU A 67 2.87 38.36 6.87
CA GLU A 67 2.03 37.75 7.90
C GLU A 67 0.53 37.91 7.59
N SER A 68 -0.31 37.15 8.32
CA SER A 68 -1.67 37.56 8.64
C SER A 68 -1.94 37.46 10.15
N ASN A 69 -1.96 38.66 10.74
CA ASN A 69 -2.46 39.19 12.01
C ASN A 69 -3.44 38.36 12.86
N PHE A 70 -3.18 38.36 14.18
CA PHE A 70 -4.15 38.83 15.19
C PHE A 70 -3.44 39.56 16.34
N GLU A 71 -3.91 40.78 16.61
CA GLU A 71 -3.51 41.81 17.59
C GLU A 71 -3.72 41.38 19.06
N TYR A 72 -2.73 41.50 19.94
CA TYR A 72 -2.24 42.65 20.75
C TYR A 72 -3.01 42.92 22.05
N ILE A 73 -2.29 42.99 23.18
CA ILE A 73 -2.14 44.17 24.08
C ILE A 73 -1.01 43.88 25.11
N GLU A 74 0.19 44.42 24.80
CA GLU A 74 1.19 45.21 25.57
C GLU A 74 1.10 45.29 27.12
N GLN A 75 2.18 45.37 27.93
CA GLN A 75 3.51 46.04 27.88
C GLN A 75 4.33 45.59 29.14
N PRO A 76 5.62 45.94 29.38
CA PRO A 76 6.64 46.59 28.55
C PRO A 76 7.96 45.79 28.41
N VAL A 77 8.74 46.17 27.40
CA VAL A 77 10.12 45.70 27.17
C VAL A 77 11.09 46.48 28.05
N ILE A 78 11.94 45.77 28.80
CA ILE A 78 13.25 46.29 29.19
C ILE A 78 14.29 45.48 28.42
N GLU A 79 14.88 46.15 27.43
CA GLU A 79 16.08 45.71 26.73
C GLU A 79 17.27 45.74 27.70
N GLU A 80 17.81 44.59 28.09
CA GLU A 80 19.19 44.55 28.57
C GLU A 80 20.12 44.30 27.38
N LYS A 81 20.77 45.40 26.97
CA LYS A 81 21.94 45.41 26.09
C LYS A 81 23.02 44.47 26.61
N PRO A 82 23.87 43.90 25.73
CA PRO A 82 25.03 43.14 26.15
C PRO A 82 26.00 44.09 26.87
N SER A 83 25.99 44.08 28.20
CA SER A 83 26.94 44.85 28.99
C SER A 83 28.31 44.16 28.92
N CYS A 84 29.15 44.71 28.07
CA CYS A 84 30.59 44.68 28.26
C CYS A 84 30.90 45.45 29.57
N SER A 85 30.82 44.78 30.72
CA SER A 85 31.04 45.40 32.05
C SER A 85 32.15 44.72 32.86
N SER A 86 33.11 44.04 32.22
CA SER A 86 34.27 43.47 32.93
C SER A 86 35.29 44.51 33.40
N LYS A 87 34.99 45.82 33.30
CA LYS A 87 35.88 46.90 33.73
C LYS A 87 35.30 47.86 34.78
N GLU A 88 34.00 47.84 35.07
CA GLU A 88 33.38 48.84 35.95
C GLU A 88 33.05 48.36 37.38
N GLU A 89 33.24 47.07 37.71
CA GLU A 89 33.04 46.57 39.09
C GLU A 89 34.31 46.60 39.97
N ILE A 90 35.46 47.05 39.44
CA ILE A 90 36.74 47.00 40.17
C ILE A 90 36.98 48.26 41.03
N ASP A 91 36.31 49.38 40.75
CA ASP A 91 36.65 50.70 41.33
C ASP A 91 36.16 50.94 42.77
N ASN A 92 35.51 49.97 43.43
CA ASN A 92 35.13 50.06 44.85
C ASN A 92 35.42 48.78 45.68
N LEU A 93 36.32 47.92 45.21
CA LEU A 93 36.77 46.76 45.98
C LEU A 93 37.79 47.20 47.05
N VAL A 94 37.36 47.26 48.31
CA VAL A 94 38.29 47.29 49.44
C VAL A 94 39.10 46.00 49.39
N LEU A 95 40.38 46.09 49.01
CA LEU A 95 41.30 44.96 48.97
C LEU A 95 41.91 44.74 50.36
N PRO A 96 42.34 43.51 50.70
CA PRO A 96 43.15 43.31 51.90
C PRO A 96 44.38 44.23 51.87
N ASP A 97 44.68 44.95 52.95
CA ASP A 97 45.75 45.96 53.03
C ASP A 97 47.15 45.48 52.56
N CYS A 98 47.34 44.16 52.49
CA CYS A 98 48.59 43.55 52.05
C CYS A 98 48.63 43.16 50.56
N TRP A 99 47.58 43.38 49.77
CA TRP A 99 47.51 43.09 48.33
C TRP A 99 47.38 44.36 47.49
N ASN A 100 47.85 44.31 46.25
CA ASN A 100 47.52 45.30 45.21
C ASN A 100 46.55 44.68 44.20
N GLU A 101 45.95 45.51 43.35
CA GLU A 101 44.98 45.08 42.33
C GLU A 101 45.52 43.95 41.43
N LYS A 102 46.79 44.05 41.01
CA LYS A 102 47.43 43.00 40.20
C LYS A 102 47.49 41.66 40.92
N GLN A 103 47.82 41.65 42.21
CA GLN A 103 47.87 40.43 43.02
C GLN A 103 46.48 39.85 43.26
N ALA A 104 45.49 40.71 43.56
CA ALA A 104 44.11 40.28 43.72
C ALA A 104 43.61 39.59 42.43
N PHE A 105 43.81 40.23 41.27
CA PHE A 105 43.45 39.69 39.97
C PHE A 105 44.12 38.35 39.69
N MET A 106 45.44 38.23 39.93
CA MET A 106 46.16 36.97 39.75
C MET A 106 45.60 35.82 40.60
N PHE A 107 45.25 36.10 41.87
CA PHE A 107 44.71 35.06 42.76
C PHE A 107 43.26 34.70 42.43
N THR A 108 42.42 35.65 42.03
CA THR A 108 41.03 35.38 41.63
C THR A 108 40.95 34.67 40.27
N GLU A 109 41.92 34.88 39.38
CA GLU A 109 42.05 34.08 38.15
C GLU A 109 42.54 32.65 38.44
N GLN A 110 43.55 32.51 39.31
CA GLN A 110 44.10 31.21 39.66
C GLN A 110 43.09 30.35 40.44
N TYR A 111 42.35 30.96 41.37
CA TYR A 111 41.36 30.29 42.20
C TYR A 111 40.00 30.88 41.87
N LYS A 112 39.32 30.32 40.87
CA LYS A 112 38.01 30.82 40.41
C LYS A 112 36.95 30.86 41.52
N TRP A 113 37.12 30.08 42.59
CA TRP A 113 36.24 30.02 43.75
C TRP A 113 36.48 31.15 44.77
N LEU A 114 37.62 31.84 44.69
CA LEU A 114 38.05 32.87 45.61
C LEU A 114 37.37 34.20 45.28
N GLU A 115 36.74 34.81 46.28
CA GLU A 115 36.04 36.09 46.14
C GLU A 115 36.39 37.02 47.31
N ILE A 116 36.49 38.32 47.03
CA ILE A 116 36.90 39.35 47.98
C ILE A 116 35.70 40.25 48.28
N LYS A 117 35.35 40.37 49.56
CA LYS A 117 34.30 41.30 50.03
C LYS A 117 34.84 42.10 51.19
N GLU A 118 34.75 43.43 51.11
CA GLU A 118 35.13 44.36 52.18
C GLU A 118 36.55 44.12 52.77
N GLY A 119 37.54 43.82 51.93
CA GLY A 119 38.93 43.59 52.36
C GLY A 119 39.22 42.20 52.93
N LYS A 120 38.25 41.27 52.86
CA LYS A 120 38.36 39.90 53.39
C LYS A 120 38.13 38.86 52.29
N LEU A 121 38.74 37.69 52.45
CA LEU A 121 38.60 36.58 51.51
C LEU A 121 37.45 35.65 51.93
N GLY A 122 36.72 35.13 50.94
CA GLY A 122 35.74 34.05 51.09
C GLY A 122 35.76 33.10 49.90
N CYS A 123 34.95 32.05 49.99
CA CYS A 123 34.82 31.04 48.94
C CYS A 123 33.37 31.00 48.44
N LYS A 124 33.15 31.32 47.16
CA LYS A 124 31.82 31.36 46.52
C LYS A 124 31.16 29.97 46.43
N ASP A 125 31.97 28.94 46.24
CA ASP A 125 31.51 27.55 46.15
C ASP A 125 31.06 27.05 47.53
N CYS A 126 31.78 27.45 48.59
CA CYS A 126 31.43 27.07 49.96
C CYS A 126 30.26 27.89 50.51
N SER A 127 30.08 29.14 50.09
CA SER A 127 28.97 29.99 50.55
C SER A 127 27.62 29.56 49.96
N THR A 128 27.61 28.99 48.75
CA THR A 128 26.39 28.47 48.09
C THR A 128 25.82 27.21 48.75
N VAL A 129 26.58 26.50 49.58
CA VAL A 129 26.13 25.31 50.34
C VAL A 129 24.95 25.61 51.26
N ARG A 130 24.78 26.85 51.73
CA ARG A 130 23.66 27.27 52.59
C ARG A 130 22.29 27.10 51.90
N HIS A 131 22.26 27.02 50.57
CA HIS A 131 21.04 26.89 49.77
C HIS A 131 20.73 25.45 49.31
N LEU A 132 21.65 24.48 49.52
CA LEU A 132 21.51 23.11 49.00
C LEU A 132 20.74 22.13 49.91
N GLY A 133 20.12 22.62 50.98
CA GLY A 133 19.21 21.85 51.84
C GLY A 133 19.87 20.73 52.65
N SER A 134 19.04 20.01 53.41
CA SER A 134 19.40 19.11 54.53
C SER A 134 20.26 17.88 54.17
N LYS A 135 20.65 17.70 52.90
CA LYS A 135 21.54 16.61 52.44
C LYS A 135 23.03 16.97 52.56
N ALA A 136 23.40 18.26 52.52
CA ALA A 136 24.81 18.68 52.59
C ALA A 136 25.36 18.77 54.04
N GLU A 137 24.51 19.10 55.01
CA GLU A 137 24.94 19.39 56.39
C GLU A 137 25.48 18.17 57.16
N LYS A 138 25.14 16.94 56.76
CA LYS A 138 25.48 15.74 57.55
C LYS A 138 26.91 15.21 57.36
N HIS A 139 27.64 15.61 56.32
CA HIS A 139 28.92 14.95 55.97
C HIS A 139 30.09 15.84 55.53
N VAL A 140 29.96 17.17 55.58
CA VAL A 140 31.04 18.10 55.19
C VAL A 140 31.17 19.26 56.18
N HIS A 141 32.22 19.23 57.02
CA HIS A 141 32.59 20.37 57.87
C HIS A 141 33.44 21.37 57.07
N VAL A 142 32.79 22.43 56.58
CA VAL A 142 33.48 23.57 55.96
C VAL A 142 33.79 24.61 57.03
N SER A 143 34.92 25.30 56.89
CA SER A 143 35.26 26.41 57.77
C SER A 143 34.24 27.56 57.64
N LYS A 144 33.65 27.95 58.77
CA LYS A 144 32.68 29.05 58.88
C LYS A 144 33.26 30.39 58.41
N GLU A 145 34.59 30.57 58.52
CA GLU A 145 35.28 31.78 58.10
C GLU A 145 35.28 31.95 56.58
N TRP A 146 35.40 30.86 55.82
CA TRP A 146 35.35 30.89 54.36
C TRP A 146 33.94 31.10 53.81
N ILE A 147 32.91 30.60 54.52
CA ILE A 147 31.49 30.81 54.18
C ILE A 147 31.07 32.26 54.44
N ALA A 148 31.53 32.83 55.56
CA ALA A 148 31.13 34.16 56.02
C ALA A 148 32.05 35.31 55.54
N TYR A 149 33.00 35.03 54.64
CA TYR A 149 33.97 36.01 54.13
C TYR A 149 34.76 36.72 55.25
N LEU A 150 35.29 35.95 56.21
CA LEU A 150 35.99 36.46 57.40
C LEU A 150 37.51 36.27 57.37
N ILE A 151 38.09 35.82 56.25
CA ILE A 151 39.53 35.54 56.18
C ILE A 151 40.34 36.83 56.07
N THR A 152 41.13 37.11 57.11
CA THR A 152 42.05 38.25 57.19
C THR A 152 43.53 37.81 57.21
N PRO A 153 44.46 38.69 56.80
CA PRO A 153 45.89 38.44 56.88
C PRO A 153 46.42 38.51 58.32
N ASN A 154 47.29 37.58 58.72
CA ASN A 154 48.02 37.63 60.00
C ASN A 154 49.51 37.91 59.78
N GLY A 155 50.09 38.80 60.61
CA GLY A 155 51.53 39.08 60.62
C GLY A 155 51.90 40.54 60.90
N SER A 156 53.12 40.76 61.41
CA SER A 156 53.65 42.08 61.78
C SER A 156 54.11 42.91 60.57
N ASN A 157 54.41 42.27 59.43
CA ASN A 157 55.02 42.92 58.25
C ASN A 157 54.27 42.50 56.96
N LYS A 158 54.29 43.34 55.91
CA LYS A 158 53.55 43.09 54.65
C LYS A 158 53.83 41.72 54.02
N THR A 159 55.08 41.26 54.02
CA THR A 159 55.50 39.95 53.49
C THR A 159 54.91 38.79 54.30
N THR A 160 54.91 38.88 55.63
CA THR A 160 54.32 37.86 56.51
C THR A 160 52.79 37.75 56.34
N ARG A 161 52.12 38.90 56.16
CA ARG A 161 50.68 38.98 55.87
C ARG A 161 50.33 38.34 54.53
N GLN A 162 51.12 38.60 53.49
CA GLN A 162 50.95 37.97 52.17
C GLN A 162 51.18 36.45 52.22
N ALA A 163 52.19 35.98 52.96
CA ALA A 163 52.44 34.56 53.16
C ALA A 163 51.30 33.87 53.92
N SER A 164 50.72 34.54 54.93
CA SER A 164 49.55 34.06 55.66
C SER A 164 48.34 33.85 54.74
N LEU A 165 48.02 34.79 53.85
CA LEU A 165 46.91 34.64 52.92
C LEU A 165 47.16 33.51 51.93
N ARG A 166 48.37 33.42 51.36
CA ARG A 166 48.74 32.32 50.44
C ARG A 166 48.61 30.96 51.11
N LYS A 167 49.00 30.84 52.37
CA LYS A 167 48.86 29.62 53.15
C LYS A 167 47.38 29.26 53.35
N LYS A 168 46.56 30.20 53.83
CA LYS A 168 45.11 29.99 54.04
C LYS A 168 44.40 29.58 52.74
N ILE A 169 44.71 30.22 51.61
CA ILE A 169 44.15 29.89 50.29
C ILE A 169 44.52 28.46 49.90
N ARG A 170 45.80 28.09 49.99
CA ARG A 170 46.25 26.73 49.65
C ARG A 170 45.64 25.67 50.56
N GLU A 171 45.57 25.92 51.87
CA GLU A 171 44.97 24.99 52.83
C GLU A 171 43.48 24.76 52.57
N HIS A 172 42.76 25.79 52.12
CA HIS A 172 41.37 25.66 51.71
C HIS A 172 41.22 24.90 50.39
N ASP A 173 42.02 25.23 49.38
CA ASP A 173 42.00 24.63 48.04
C ASP A 173 42.18 23.10 48.11
N VAL A 174 43.15 22.64 48.92
CA VAL A 174 43.44 21.21 49.11
C VAL A 174 42.55 20.54 50.16
N SER A 175 41.61 21.28 50.76
CA SER A 175 40.77 20.71 51.81
C SER A 175 39.78 19.70 51.21
N LYS A 176 39.66 18.52 51.85
CA LYS A 176 38.69 17.49 51.45
C LYS A 176 37.25 18.01 51.44
N ALA A 177 36.95 19.00 52.28
CA ALA A 177 35.63 19.62 52.35
C ALA A 177 35.33 20.47 51.11
N HIS A 178 36.28 21.29 50.66
CA HIS A 178 36.13 22.11 49.46
C HIS A 178 36.04 21.25 48.18
N GLY A 179 36.89 20.22 48.07
CA GLY A 179 36.85 19.28 46.95
C GLY A 179 35.48 18.59 46.79
N LYS A 180 34.90 18.09 47.89
CA LYS A 180 33.55 17.49 47.87
C LYS A 180 32.46 18.47 47.41
N ILE A 181 32.56 19.74 47.78
CA ILE A 181 31.58 20.76 47.38
C ILE A 181 31.70 21.07 45.89
N GLN A 182 32.92 21.17 45.38
CA GLN A 182 33.15 21.34 43.95
C GLN A 182 32.64 20.14 43.15
N ASP A 183 32.80 18.92 43.66
CA ASP A 183 32.27 17.71 43.01
C ASP A 183 30.73 17.71 43.02
N LEU A 184 30.09 18.05 44.14
CA LEU A 184 28.62 18.18 44.22
C LEU A 184 28.06 19.26 43.30
N LEU A 185 28.74 20.41 43.18
CA LEU A 185 28.34 21.47 42.26
C LEU A 185 28.47 21.02 40.80
N LYS A 186 29.54 20.28 40.45
CA LYS A 186 29.70 19.68 39.11
C LYS A 186 28.63 18.63 38.81
N GLU A 187 28.28 17.78 39.77
CA GLU A 187 27.21 16.77 39.63
C GLU A 187 25.84 17.43 39.44
N SER A 188 25.53 18.50 40.18
CA SER A 188 24.24 19.22 40.06
C SER A 188 24.01 19.86 38.70
N VAL A 189 25.09 20.21 37.98
CA VAL A 189 25.03 20.72 36.60
C VAL A 189 24.76 19.60 35.60
N ASN A 190 25.25 18.38 35.87
CA ASN A 190 25.02 17.20 35.03
C ASN A 190 23.61 16.60 35.20
N ASP A 191 23.05 16.66 36.41
CA ASP A 191 21.66 16.25 36.73
C ASP A 191 20.64 17.39 36.53
N SER A 192 20.91 18.28 35.58
CA SER A 192 19.94 19.28 35.13
C SER A 192 18.62 18.61 34.74
N ILE A 193 17.49 19.19 35.15
CA ILE A 193 16.13 18.78 34.77
C ILE A 193 16.02 18.61 33.24
N SER A 194 16.74 19.43 32.46
CA SER A 194 16.79 19.30 31.00
C SER A 194 17.31 17.94 30.54
N ASN A 195 18.37 17.43 31.15
CA ASN A 195 18.98 16.15 30.77
C ASN A 195 18.08 14.97 31.14
N LEU A 196 17.37 15.05 32.27
CA LEU A 196 16.39 14.05 32.68
C LEU A 196 15.19 14.01 31.71
N VAL A 197 14.68 15.18 31.30
CA VAL A 197 13.59 15.31 30.33
C VAL A 197 14.02 14.76 28.96
N HIS A 198 15.24 15.08 28.49
CA HIS A 198 15.77 14.52 27.24
C HIS A 198 15.90 12.99 27.30
N LYS A 199 16.38 12.44 28.41
CA LYS A 199 16.51 10.99 28.61
C LYS A 199 15.15 10.28 28.61
N GLN A 200 14.14 10.87 29.26
CA GLN A 200 12.78 10.33 29.26
C GLN A 200 12.12 10.40 27.88
N ASN A 201 12.29 11.53 27.16
CA ASN A 201 11.79 11.66 25.79
C ASN A 201 12.41 10.63 24.84
N ASN A 202 13.72 10.39 24.94
CA ASN A 202 14.39 9.38 24.11
C ASN A 202 13.86 7.97 24.38
N LYS A 203 13.59 7.61 25.65
CA LYS A 203 12.95 6.33 25.99
C LYS A 203 11.55 6.20 25.39
N ASN A 204 10.76 7.28 25.46
CA ASN A 204 9.40 7.30 24.89
C ASN A 204 9.43 7.16 23.36
N ILE A 205 10.40 7.79 22.68
CA ILE A 205 10.61 7.64 21.23
C ILE A 205 10.96 6.19 20.89
N ASP A 206 11.89 5.57 21.62
CA ASP A 206 12.30 4.17 21.40
C ASP A 206 11.13 3.19 21.57
N ALA A 207 10.32 3.37 22.62
CA ALA A 207 9.09 2.59 22.82
C ALA A 207 8.10 2.78 21.66
N THR A 208 7.92 4.02 21.19
CA THR A 208 7.03 4.32 20.06
C THR A 208 7.51 3.66 18.77
N VAL A 209 8.83 3.67 18.49
CA VAL A 209 9.42 3.01 17.32
C VAL A 209 9.15 1.51 17.34
N LYS A 210 9.26 0.86 18.51
CA LYS A 210 8.93 -0.57 18.67
C LYS A 210 7.47 -0.87 18.35
N VAL A 211 6.54 -0.05 18.85
CA VAL A 211 5.11 -0.20 18.54
C VAL A 211 4.85 0.00 17.04
N PHE A 212 5.44 1.03 16.42
CA PHE A 212 5.30 1.27 14.98
C PHE A 212 5.82 0.10 14.13
N ASN A 213 6.97 -0.48 14.50
CA ASN A 213 7.51 -1.67 13.83
C ASN A 213 6.59 -2.88 13.98
N THR A 214 5.94 -3.03 15.14
CA THR A 214 4.98 -4.10 15.41
C THR A 214 3.75 -3.96 14.53
N VAL A 215 3.14 -2.76 14.52
CA VAL A 215 1.99 -2.45 13.67
C VAL A 215 2.36 -2.64 12.20
N TYR A 216 3.51 -2.14 11.77
CA TYR A 216 4.03 -2.36 10.41
C TYR A 216 4.14 -3.85 10.08
N SER A 217 4.67 -4.66 10.99
CA SER A 217 4.78 -6.11 10.82
C SER A 217 3.40 -6.77 10.68
N LEU A 218 2.43 -6.41 11.53
CA LEU A 218 1.06 -6.92 11.43
C LEU A 218 0.45 -6.60 10.07
N VAL A 219 0.53 -5.34 9.65
CA VAL A 219 0.01 -4.88 8.35
C VAL A 219 0.70 -5.59 7.20
N LYS A 220 2.04 -5.69 7.23
CA LYS A 220 2.85 -6.33 6.18
C LYS A 220 2.49 -7.81 5.99
N HIS A 221 2.12 -8.50 7.06
CA HIS A 221 1.73 -9.90 7.03
C HIS A 221 0.21 -10.11 6.95
N ASN A 222 -0.57 -9.05 6.70
CA ASN A 222 -2.05 -9.08 6.64
C ASN A 222 -2.69 -9.68 7.90
N ARG A 223 -2.10 -9.42 9.07
CA ARG A 223 -2.67 -9.83 10.36
C ARG A 223 -3.73 -8.81 10.80
N PRO A 224 -4.79 -9.25 11.51
CA PRO A 224 -5.74 -8.35 12.12
C PRO A 224 -5.03 -7.35 13.04
N LEU A 225 -5.41 -6.07 12.99
CA LEU A 225 -4.86 -5.05 13.89
C LEU A 225 -5.28 -5.25 15.35
N SER A 226 -6.25 -6.12 15.62
CA SER A 226 -6.58 -6.59 16.97
C SER A 226 -5.48 -7.43 17.59
N ASP A 227 -4.59 -8.05 16.79
CA ASP A 227 -3.47 -8.86 17.29
C ASP A 227 -2.40 -7.99 18.01
N ILE A 228 -2.52 -6.67 17.99
CA ILE A 228 -1.56 -5.74 18.62
C ILE A 228 -1.48 -5.93 20.14
N GLU A 229 -2.59 -6.29 20.79
CA GLU A 229 -2.64 -6.49 22.24
C GLU A 229 -1.73 -7.65 22.65
N GLY A 230 -1.93 -8.83 22.06
CA GLY A 230 -1.06 -9.99 22.30
C GLY A 230 0.38 -9.79 21.83
N ALA A 231 0.59 -9.03 20.74
CA ALA A 231 1.93 -8.72 20.26
C ALA A 231 2.71 -7.81 21.24
N ILE A 232 2.03 -6.88 21.91
CA ILE A 232 2.65 -6.00 22.91
C ILE A 232 2.88 -6.74 24.23
N GLU A 233 1.95 -7.60 24.67
CA GLU A 233 2.19 -8.47 25.84
C GLU A 233 3.47 -9.31 25.69
N LEU A 234 3.71 -9.82 24.47
CA LEU A 234 4.97 -10.52 24.16
C LEU A 234 6.17 -9.57 24.18
N GLN A 235 6.03 -8.34 23.69
CA GLN A 235 7.11 -7.36 23.74
C GLN A 235 7.44 -6.94 25.16
N GLU A 236 6.45 -6.74 26.04
CA GLU A 236 6.65 -6.44 27.45
C GLU A 236 7.46 -7.52 28.15
N LYS A 237 7.20 -8.80 27.84
CA LYS A 237 8.01 -9.94 28.33
C LYS A 237 9.45 -9.91 27.81
N ASN A 238 9.68 -9.32 26.65
CA ASN A 238 11.00 -9.16 26.03
C ASN A 238 11.69 -7.81 26.36
N GLY A 239 11.03 -6.89 27.09
CA GLY A 239 11.53 -5.57 27.51
C GLY A 239 10.45 -4.47 27.57
N GLU A 240 10.73 -3.29 28.17
CA GLU A 240 9.73 -2.20 28.34
C GLU A 240 9.15 -1.67 27.02
N VAL A 241 7.86 -1.89 26.80
CA VAL A 241 6.99 -1.18 25.84
C VAL A 241 5.65 -0.97 26.53
N ASN A 242 5.26 0.27 26.84
CA ASN A 242 4.02 0.52 27.58
C ASN A 242 3.26 1.73 27.04
N CYS A 243 2.96 1.73 25.74
CA CYS A 243 2.11 2.74 25.11
C CYS A 243 1.41 2.22 23.85
N LEU A 244 0.30 2.87 23.47
CA LEU A 244 -0.39 2.73 22.17
C LEU A 244 -0.81 1.28 21.79
N ASN A 245 -1.27 0.51 22.77
CA ASN A 245 -1.57 -0.92 22.66
C ASN A 245 -3.00 -1.29 22.22
N THR A 246 -3.83 -0.31 21.86
CA THR A 246 -5.20 -0.58 21.44
C THR A 246 -5.29 -0.82 19.93
N ARG A 247 -6.34 -1.51 19.50
CA ARG A 247 -6.71 -1.59 18.08
C ARG A 247 -6.82 -0.22 17.41
N TYR A 248 -7.41 0.77 18.10
CA TYR A 248 -7.60 2.12 17.55
C TYR A 248 -6.28 2.85 17.30
N SER A 249 -5.33 2.76 18.23
CA SER A 249 -3.99 3.30 18.05
C SER A 249 -3.26 2.56 16.92
N ALA A 250 -3.34 1.23 16.86
CA ALA A 250 -2.76 0.45 15.76
C ALA A 250 -3.30 0.87 14.38
N THR A 251 -4.62 1.10 14.26
CA THR A 251 -5.22 1.61 13.02
C THR A 251 -4.67 2.98 12.64
N ARG A 252 -4.63 3.94 13.56
CA ARG A 252 -4.09 5.28 13.28
C ARG A 252 -2.60 5.25 12.92
N ILE A 253 -1.83 4.38 13.57
CA ILE A 253 -0.41 4.16 13.26
C ILE A 253 -0.28 3.57 11.85
N ALA A 254 -1.05 2.54 11.51
CA ALA A 254 -1.05 1.94 10.18
C ALA A 254 -1.41 2.95 9.09
N GLU A 255 -2.44 3.78 9.32
CA GLU A 255 -2.84 4.87 8.42
C GLU A 255 -1.71 5.90 8.24
N HIS A 256 -1.07 6.31 9.34
CA HIS A 256 0.04 7.25 9.29
C HIS A 256 1.25 6.67 8.52
N ILE A 257 1.65 5.44 8.82
CA ILE A 257 2.74 4.74 8.10
C ILE A 257 2.40 4.66 6.60
N ALA A 258 1.17 4.26 6.26
CA ALA A 258 0.72 4.17 4.89
C ALA A 258 0.74 5.53 4.18
N LYS A 259 0.33 6.60 4.86
CA LYS A 259 0.38 7.97 4.33
C LYS A 259 1.81 8.41 4.05
N GLU A 260 2.73 8.29 5.01
CA GLU A 260 4.13 8.69 4.86
C GLU A 260 4.83 7.90 3.75
N MET A 261 4.64 6.57 3.72
CA MET A 261 5.18 5.71 2.66
C MET A 261 4.65 6.12 1.29
N LYS A 262 3.34 6.37 1.18
CA LYS A 262 2.69 6.78 -0.08
C LYS A 262 3.20 8.12 -0.57
N MET A 263 3.28 9.13 0.31
CA MET A 263 3.81 10.46 -0.04
C MET A 263 5.24 10.37 -0.56
N LYS A 264 6.09 9.55 0.08
CA LYS A 264 7.47 9.34 -0.37
C LYS A 264 7.54 8.65 -1.73
N ILE A 265 6.74 7.61 -1.95
CA ILE A 265 6.68 6.90 -3.24
C ILE A 265 6.22 7.83 -4.35
N PHE A 266 5.15 8.59 -4.14
CA PHE A 266 4.60 9.49 -5.15
C PHE A 266 5.53 10.65 -5.46
N LYS A 267 6.19 11.23 -4.43
CA LYS A 267 7.24 12.22 -4.62
C LYS A 267 8.35 11.70 -5.53
N ASN A 268 8.85 10.49 -5.29
CA ASN A 268 9.89 9.90 -6.14
C ASN A 268 9.41 9.70 -7.59
N ILE A 269 8.17 9.25 -7.80
CA ILE A 269 7.58 9.07 -9.15
C ILE A 269 7.48 10.41 -9.90
N ILE A 270 7.14 11.48 -9.19
CA ILE A 270 7.06 12.83 -9.74
C ILE A 270 8.46 13.36 -10.08
N GLU A 271 9.43 13.21 -9.17
CA GLU A 271 10.82 13.63 -9.36
C GLU A 271 11.51 12.87 -10.51
N GLU A 272 11.21 11.58 -10.68
CA GLU A 272 11.69 10.77 -11.81
C GLU A 272 11.01 11.12 -13.15
N ASN A 273 10.01 12.01 -13.14
CA ASN A 273 9.16 12.34 -14.29
C ASN A 273 8.60 11.07 -14.98
N ALA A 274 8.19 10.10 -14.15
CA ALA A 274 7.75 8.79 -14.63
C ALA A 274 6.43 8.88 -15.40
N LYS A 275 6.27 8.02 -16.41
CA LYS A 275 5.00 7.93 -17.14
C LYS A 275 3.99 7.13 -16.34
N ILE A 276 2.73 7.58 -16.34
CA ILE A 276 1.67 7.00 -15.51
C ILE A 276 0.43 6.63 -16.33
N CYS A 277 -0.26 5.59 -15.86
CA CYS A 277 -1.58 5.17 -16.30
C CYS A 277 -2.50 5.13 -15.07
N ILE A 278 -3.72 5.63 -15.23
CA ILE A 278 -4.74 5.62 -14.17
C ILE A 278 -5.70 4.49 -14.44
N ILE A 279 -5.97 3.66 -13.42
CA ILE A 279 -6.96 2.60 -13.48
C ILE A 279 -7.98 2.88 -12.39
N ILE A 280 -9.25 3.00 -12.78
CA ILE A 280 -10.35 3.16 -11.83
C ILE A 280 -11.29 1.96 -11.86
N ASP A 281 -11.82 1.63 -10.69
CA ASP A 281 -12.88 0.64 -10.53
C ASP A 281 -13.95 1.17 -9.57
N ASP A 282 -15.17 0.68 -9.75
CA ASP A 282 -16.31 1.02 -8.89
C ASP A 282 -16.55 -0.11 -7.90
N ALA A 283 -16.53 0.23 -6.62
CA ALA A 283 -16.89 -0.66 -5.53
C ALA A 283 -18.12 -0.12 -4.78
N SER A 284 -18.73 -0.97 -3.95
CA SER A 284 -19.80 -0.56 -3.05
C SER A 284 -19.45 -0.93 -1.62
N THR A 285 -19.65 -0.01 -0.69
CA THR A 285 -19.49 -0.29 0.74
C THR A 285 -20.55 -1.29 1.24
N VAL A 286 -20.33 -1.84 2.44
CA VAL A 286 -21.33 -2.67 3.14
C VAL A 286 -22.66 -1.92 3.32
N SER A 287 -22.61 -0.58 3.45
CA SER A 287 -23.77 0.31 3.52
C SER A 287 -24.34 0.71 2.16
N LYS A 288 -23.92 0.04 1.06
CA LYS A 288 -24.37 0.26 -0.33
C LYS A 288 -24.06 1.65 -0.89
N LYS A 289 -23.03 2.32 -0.37
CA LYS A 289 -22.55 3.58 -0.94
C LYS A 289 -21.55 3.30 -2.06
N SER A 290 -21.62 4.06 -3.14
CA SER A 290 -20.68 3.96 -4.26
C SER A 290 -19.31 4.51 -3.86
N THR A 291 -18.26 3.76 -4.16
CA THR A 291 -16.88 4.15 -3.89
C THR A 291 -16.02 3.98 -5.13
N LEU A 292 -15.16 4.95 -5.38
CA LEU A 292 -14.17 4.91 -6.45
C LEU A 292 -12.86 4.35 -5.92
N VAL A 293 -12.39 3.27 -6.52
CA VAL A 293 -11.04 2.72 -6.29
C VAL A 293 -10.11 3.30 -7.33
N ILE A 294 -9.02 3.92 -6.91
CA ILE A 294 -8.04 4.55 -7.82
C ILE A 294 -6.71 3.83 -7.67
N TYR A 295 -6.22 3.30 -8.79
CA TYR A 295 -4.88 2.76 -8.93
C TYR A 295 -4.08 3.60 -9.93
N LEU A 296 -2.77 3.64 -9.69
CA LEU A 296 -1.79 4.26 -10.57
C LEU A 296 -0.78 3.19 -10.97
N GLN A 297 -0.59 3.02 -12.28
CA GLN A 297 0.47 2.20 -12.83
C GLN A 297 1.57 3.10 -13.37
N CYS A 298 2.82 2.87 -12.99
CA CYS A 298 3.94 3.70 -13.43
C CYS A 298 5.20 2.90 -13.72
N THR A 299 6.08 3.50 -14.51
CA THR A 299 7.39 2.95 -14.85
C THR A 299 8.48 3.73 -14.11
N VAL A 300 9.01 3.15 -13.05
CA VAL A 300 10.14 3.73 -12.29
C VAL A 300 11.46 3.12 -12.76
N GLN A 301 12.54 3.89 -12.78
CA GLN A 301 13.83 3.40 -13.32
C GLN A 301 14.34 2.17 -12.56
N SER A 302 14.15 2.17 -11.24
CA SER A 302 14.58 1.13 -10.33
C SER A 302 13.87 -0.22 -10.45
N ALA A 303 12.67 -0.26 -11.02
CA ALA A 303 11.90 -1.50 -11.16
C ALA A 303 11.97 -2.07 -12.57
N PRO A 304 12.15 -3.39 -12.77
CA PRO A 304 12.25 -3.99 -14.10
C PRO A 304 10.92 -4.03 -14.87
N ALA A 305 9.78 -3.89 -14.17
CA ALA A 305 8.44 -3.93 -14.75
C ALA A 305 7.58 -2.76 -14.22
N PRO A 306 6.50 -2.38 -14.93
CA PRO A 306 5.54 -1.38 -14.45
C PRO A 306 4.96 -1.80 -13.10
N VAL A 307 4.86 -0.85 -12.17
CA VAL A 307 4.36 -1.09 -10.82
C VAL A 307 2.97 -0.51 -10.68
N MET A 308 2.06 -1.33 -10.16
CA MET A 308 0.69 -0.92 -9.84
C MET A 308 0.61 -0.53 -8.36
N LEU A 309 0.18 0.70 -8.11
CA LEU A 309 0.12 1.32 -6.79
C LEU A 309 -1.31 1.72 -6.47
N PHE A 310 -1.75 1.39 -5.26
CA PHE A 310 -3.03 1.84 -4.75
C PHE A 310 -2.94 3.32 -4.33
N VAL A 311 -3.78 4.16 -4.92
CA VAL A 311 -3.83 5.60 -4.61
C VAL A 311 -4.84 5.85 -3.51
N ALA A 312 -6.10 5.52 -3.74
CA ALA A 312 -7.16 5.80 -2.78
C ALA A 312 -8.42 4.95 -3.02
N LEU A 313 -9.22 4.83 -1.97
CA LEU A 313 -10.60 4.39 -2.02
C LEU A 313 -11.44 5.58 -1.52
N LYS A 314 -12.22 6.19 -2.41
CA LYS A 314 -12.99 7.41 -2.11
C LYS A 314 -14.48 7.14 -2.20
N GLU A 315 -15.21 7.45 -1.12
CA GLU A 315 -16.67 7.46 -1.16
C GLU A 315 -17.15 8.59 -2.06
N LEU A 316 -18.05 8.27 -2.98
CA LEU A 316 -18.62 9.23 -3.91
C LEU A 316 -19.93 9.78 -3.36
N VAL A 317 -20.08 11.10 -3.41
CA VAL A 317 -21.35 11.77 -3.09
C VAL A 317 -22.39 11.50 -4.19
N SER A 318 -21.93 11.39 -5.45
CA SER A 318 -22.75 11.11 -6.61
C SER A 318 -21.99 10.27 -7.63
N THR A 319 -22.70 9.43 -8.38
CA THR A 319 -22.14 8.61 -9.46
C THR A 319 -22.23 9.30 -10.82
N THR A 320 -22.30 10.64 -10.87
CA THR A 320 -22.21 11.38 -12.13
C THR A 320 -20.76 11.42 -12.62
N ALA A 321 -20.57 11.42 -13.93
CA ALA A 321 -19.23 11.48 -14.53
C ALA A 321 -18.45 12.73 -14.09
N GLU A 322 -19.13 13.86 -13.87
CA GLU A 322 -18.52 15.08 -13.36
C GLU A 322 -18.03 14.94 -11.91
N CYS A 323 -18.85 14.33 -11.03
CA CYS A 323 -18.44 14.08 -9.65
C CYS A 323 -17.23 13.13 -9.59
N ILE A 324 -17.24 12.08 -10.40
CA ILE A 324 -16.13 11.11 -10.49
C ILE A 324 -14.86 11.79 -11.01
N PHE A 325 -14.97 12.57 -12.09
CA PHE A 325 -13.84 13.32 -12.66
C PHE A 325 -13.22 14.30 -11.66
N ASN A 326 -14.04 15.11 -10.98
CA ASN A 326 -13.56 16.06 -9.98
C ASN A 326 -12.95 15.35 -8.76
N THR A 327 -13.54 14.23 -8.33
CA THR A 327 -13.00 13.41 -7.22
C THR A 327 -11.65 12.79 -7.59
N LEU A 328 -11.51 12.32 -8.82
CA LEU A 328 -10.26 11.76 -9.33
C LEU A 328 -9.15 12.83 -9.35
N LEU A 329 -9.40 13.98 -9.97
CA LEU A 329 -8.39 15.05 -10.08
C LEU A 329 -8.01 15.63 -8.71
N SER A 330 -8.98 15.88 -7.83
CA SER A 330 -8.68 16.34 -6.46
C SER A 330 -7.85 15.32 -5.69
N THR A 331 -8.18 14.03 -5.78
CA THR A 331 -7.41 12.97 -5.09
C THR A 331 -5.98 12.84 -5.62
N LEU A 332 -5.77 13.00 -6.93
CA LEU A 332 -4.44 12.99 -7.53
C LEU A 332 -3.64 14.24 -7.12
N ASN A 333 -4.28 15.41 -7.09
CA ASN A 333 -3.65 16.65 -6.66
C ASN A 333 -3.26 16.61 -5.17
N ASP A 334 -4.09 16.04 -4.30
CA ASP A 334 -3.77 15.79 -2.88
C ASP A 334 -2.52 14.90 -2.71
N CYS A 335 -2.24 14.06 -3.71
CA CYS A 335 -1.07 13.17 -3.76
C CYS A 335 0.15 13.82 -4.42
N GLY A 336 0.06 15.07 -4.86
CA GLY A 336 1.12 15.84 -5.52
C GLY A 336 1.13 15.75 -7.06
N PHE A 337 0.23 14.99 -7.67
CA PHE A 337 0.13 14.90 -9.14
C PHE A 337 -0.67 16.10 -9.69
N THR A 338 0.03 17.19 -9.98
CA THR A 338 -0.58 18.42 -10.52
C THR A 338 -1.08 18.25 -11.95
N ASN A 339 -1.94 19.17 -12.40
CA ASN A 339 -2.44 19.14 -13.79
C ASN A 339 -1.31 19.27 -14.83
N GLU A 340 -0.24 20.02 -14.53
CA GLU A 340 0.93 20.14 -15.40
C GLU A 340 1.66 18.80 -15.53
N TYR A 341 1.84 18.08 -14.41
CA TYR A 341 2.43 16.75 -14.43
C TYR A 341 1.56 15.76 -15.21
N LEU A 342 0.24 15.78 -15.00
CA LEU A 342 -0.70 14.92 -15.72
C LEU A 342 -0.65 15.20 -17.24
N LYS A 343 -0.61 16.47 -17.66
CA LYS A 343 -0.45 16.83 -19.09
C LYS A 343 0.81 16.20 -19.69
N ALA A 344 1.94 16.27 -18.99
CA ALA A 344 3.22 15.77 -19.51
C ALA A 344 3.39 14.23 -19.41
N ASN A 345 2.73 13.56 -18.46
CA ASN A 345 3.08 12.19 -18.08
C ASN A 345 1.92 11.19 -18.02
N LEU A 346 0.65 11.62 -18.08
CA LEU A 346 -0.48 10.70 -18.18
C LEU A 346 -0.52 10.10 -19.59
N ILE A 347 -0.41 8.78 -19.69
CA ILE A 347 -0.40 8.03 -20.96
C ILE A 347 -1.76 7.40 -21.23
N ALA A 348 -2.38 6.84 -20.20
CA ALA A 348 -3.61 6.07 -20.37
C ALA A 348 -4.55 6.16 -19.18
N PHE A 349 -5.82 5.92 -19.46
CA PHE A 349 -6.89 5.80 -18.48
C PHE A 349 -7.69 4.51 -18.76
N CYS A 350 -7.87 3.68 -17.73
CA CYS A 350 -8.55 2.40 -17.83
C CYS A 350 -9.76 2.33 -16.87
N SER A 351 -10.89 1.83 -17.38
CA SER A 351 -12.11 1.63 -16.58
C SER A 351 -12.97 0.47 -17.12
N ASP A 352 -14.04 0.14 -16.41
CA ASP A 352 -14.94 -1.00 -16.68
C ASP A 352 -15.81 -0.83 -17.93
N GLY A 353 -15.86 0.35 -18.54
CA GLY A 353 -16.64 0.58 -19.75
C GLY A 353 -18.09 0.96 -19.53
N ALA A 354 -18.51 1.24 -18.29
CA ALA A 354 -19.81 1.83 -18.02
C ALA A 354 -20.00 3.16 -18.78
N ASN A 355 -21.24 3.49 -19.17
CA ASN A 355 -21.53 4.74 -19.89
C ASN A 355 -21.10 6.00 -19.11
N THR A 356 -21.18 5.98 -17.79
CA THR A 356 -20.68 7.07 -16.94
C THR A 356 -19.16 7.23 -17.04
N MET A 357 -18.42 6.13 -17.24
CA MET A 357 -16.96 6.15 -17.31
C MET A 357 -16.47 6.42 -18.73
N LEU A 358 -16.90 5.63 -19.72
CA LEU A 358 -16.39 5.68 -21.09
C LEU A 358 -17.40 6.24 -22.11
N GLY A 359 -18.50 6.83 -21.67
CA GLY A 359 -19.53 7.36 -22.56
C GLY A 359 -19.04 8.53 -23.41
N ARG A 360 -19.32 8.50 -24.72
CA ARG A 360 -18.76 9.42 -25.73
C ARG A 360 -19.05 10.91 -25.51
N LYS A 361 -20.19 11.26 -24.88
CA LYS A 361 -20.64 12.66 -24.77
C LYS A 361 -20.32 13.31 -23.43
N SER A 362 -20.37 12.54 -22.35
CA SER A 362 -20.31 13.08 -21.00
C SER A 362 -19.64 12.13 -20.01
N GLY A 363 -18.98 11.07 -20.48
CA GLY A 363 -18.26 10.13 -19.62
C GLY A 363 -16.99 10.74 -19.04
N VAL A 364 -16.47 10.13 -17.97
CA VAL A 364 -15.20 10.53 -17.33
C VAL A 364 -14.05 10.55 -18.35
N ALA A 365 -13.98 9.56 -19.23
CA ALA A 365 -12.98 9.50 -20.29
C ALA A 365 -13.08 10.67 -21.28
N THR A 366 -14.29 11.08 -21.68
CA THR A 366 -14.47 12.26 -22.54
C THR A 366 -13.97 13.52 -21.85
N LYS A 367 -14.28 13.70 -20.56
CA LYS A 367 -13.79 14.83 -19.76
C LYS A 367 -12.27 14.82 -19.57
N LEU A 368 -11.68 13.64 -19.41
CA LEU A 368 -10.23 13.48 -19.38
C LEU A 368 -9.61 13.84 -20.73
N LEU A 369 -10.20 13.43 -21.85
CA LEU A 369 -9.73 13.81 -23.19
C LEU A 369 -9.85 15.32 -23.45
N GLU A 370 -10.87 15.99 -22.94
CA GLU A 370 -10.98 17.45 -23.00
C GLU A 370 -9.83 18.15 -22.26
N SER A 371 -9.33 17.56 -21.18
CA SER A 371 -8.23 18.13 -20.37
C SER A 371 -6.84 17.66 -20.81
N PHE A 372 -6.76 16.43 -21.34
CA PHE A 372 -5.56 15.69 -21.71
C PHE A 372 -5.84 14.94 -23.03
N PRO A 373 -5.70 15.60 -24.20
CA PRO A 373 -6.16 15.05 -25.48
C PRO A 373 -5.36 13.82 -25.97
N GLU A 374 -4.09 13.72 -25.59
CA GLU A 374 -3.16 12.67 -26.03
C GLU A 374 -3.08 11.49 -25.05
N ILE A 375 -4.23 11.00 -24.57
CA ILE A 375 -4.27 9.83 -23.68
C ILE A 375 -5.03 8.67 -24.30
N ILE A 376 -4.59 7.46 -23.99
CA ILE A 376 -5.27 6.23 -24.40
C ILE A 376 -6.43 5.96 -23.45
N ILE A 377 -7.63 5.83 -23.99
CA ILE A 377 -8.78 5.34 -23.24
C ILE A 377 -8.89 3.83 -23.43
N TRP A 378 -8.62 3.09 -22.36
CA TRP A 378 -8.66 1.63 -22.36
C TRP A 378 -9.91 1.11 -21.66
N ASN A 379 -10.63 0.21 -22.33
CA ASN A 379 -11.75 -0.50 -21.73
C ASN A 379 -11.28 -1.86 -21.21
N CYS A 380 -11.58 -2.15 -19.95
CA CYS A 380 -11.22 -3.40 -19.29
C CYS A 380 -11.57 -4.63 -20.13
N LEU A 381 -10.55 -5.33 -20.63
CA LEU A 381 -10.70 -6.53 -21.47
C LEU A 381 -11.56 -7.59 -20.80
N ASN A 382 -11.45 -7.66 -19.48
CA ASN A 382 -12.09 -8.70 -18.72
C ASN A 382 -13.58 -8.39 -18.47
N HIS A 383 -13.95 -7.10 -18.40
CA HIS A 383 -15.34 -6.68 -18.52
C HIS A 383 -15.87 -6.91 -19.94
N ARG A 384 -15.09 -6.60 -20.98
CA ARG A 384 -15.45 -6.88 -22.39
C ARG A 384 -15.69 -8.38 -22.64
N LEU A 385 -14.89 -9.25 -22.03
CA LEU A 385 -15.06 -10.71 -22.07
C LEU A 385 -16.36 -11.14 -21.38
N GLN A 386 -16.67 -10.53 -20.25
CA GLN A 386 -17.93 -10.79 -19.55
C GLN A 386 -19.14 -10.38 -20.41
N LEU A 387 -19.09 -9.18 -21.02
CA LEU A 387 -20.12 -8.70 -21.93
C LEU A 387 -20.27 -9.59 -23.17
N SER A 388 -19.17 -10.13 -23.72
CA SER A 388 -19.28 -11.00 -24.89
C SER A 388 -20.06 -12.28 -24.58
N LEU A 389 -19.87 -12.85 -23.39
CA LEU A 389 -20.66 -13.99 -22.93
C LEU A 389 -22.12 -13.61 -22.69
N ASP A 390 -22.37 -12.47 -22.04
CA ASP A 390 -23.73 -12.01 -21.72
C ASP A 390 -24.55 -11.69 -22.98
N ASP A 391 -23.95 -11.00 -23.96
CA ASP A 391 -24.58 -10.73 -25.25
C ASP A 391 -24.92 -12.04 -25.97
N SER A 392 -23.98 -13.00 -26.02
CA SER A 392 -24.18 -14.31 -26.66
C SER A 392 -25.33 -15.10 -26.05
N ILE A 393 -25.42 -15.09 -24.72
CA ILE A 393 -26.50 -15.75 -23.98
C ILE A 393 -27.84 -15.06 -24.21
N SER A 394 -27.85 -13.72 -24.26
CA SER A 394 -29.09 -12.94 -24.42
C SER A 394 -29.79 -13.16 -25.76
N GLU A 395 -29.03 -13.47 -26.82
CA GLU A 395 -29.57 -13.75 -28.16
C GLU A 395 -30.23 -15.13 -28.29
N ILE A 396 -29.91 -16.08 -27.41
CA ILE A 396 -30.40 -17.47 -27.48
C ILE A 396 -31.48 -17.68 -26.43
N LYS A 397 -32.74 -17.61 -26.85
CA LYS A 397 -33.92 -17.73 -25.97
C LYS A 397 -33.92 -19.02 -25.13
N GLN A 398 -33.39 -20.12 -25.67
CA GLN A 398 -33.30 -21.41 -24.97
C GLN A 398 -32.37 -21.34 -23.75
N VAL A 399 -31.30 -20.53 -23.80
CA VAL A 399 -30.40 -20.33 -22.65
C VAL A 399 -31.13 -19.64 -21.50
N ASN A 400 -32.13 -18.79 -21.76
CA ASN A 400 -32.92 -18.17 -20.70
C ASN A 400 -33.68 -19.20 -19.87
N HIS A 401 -34.25 -20.24 -20.49
CA HIS A 401 -34.92 -21.30 -19.74
C HIS A 401 -33.96 -22.07 -18.84
N PHE A 402 -32.75 -22.37 -19.33
CA PHE A 402 -31.69 -23.02 -18.57
C PHE A 402 -31.22 -22.14 -17.40
N LYS A 403 -30.95 -20.86 -17.67
CA LYS A 403 -30.60 -19.83 -16.68
C LYS A 403 -31.64 -19.71 -15.56
N ILE A 404 -32.92 -19.55 -15.90
CA ILE A 404 -34.02 -19.43 -14.93
C ILE A 404 -34.04 -20.63 -13.98
N PHE A 405 -33.75 -21.83 -14.48
CA PHE A 405 -33.71 -23.03 -13.66
C PHE A 405 -32.53 -23.04 -12.68
N LEU A 406 -31.33 -22.67 -13.14
CA LEU A 406 -30.16 -22.53 -12.27
C LEU A 406 -30.34 -21.42 -11.22
N ASP A 407 -30.93 -20.29 -11.60
CA ASP A 407 -31.26 -19.19 -10.68
C ASP A 407 -32.32 -19.62 -9.65
N LYS A 408 -33.24 -20.52 -10.02
CA LYS A 408 -34.22 -21.11 -9.10
C LYS A 408 -33.54 -22.06 -8.10
N ILE A 409 -32.60 -22.91 -8.55
CA ILE A 409 -31.79 -23.74 -7.66
C ILE A 409 -31.05 -22.84 -6.66
N TYR A 410 -30.35 -21.82 -7.15
CA TYR A 410 -29.68 -20.85 -6.30
C TYR A 410 -30.64 -20.21 -5.27
N SER A 411 -31.80 -19.72 -5.71
CA SER A 411 -32.75 -19.04 -4.83
C SER A 411 -33.27 -19.94 -3.70
N ILE A 412 -33.53 -21.22 -3.99
CA ILE A 412 -34.00 -22.21 -3.00
C ILE A 412 -32.98 -22.42 -1.87
N TYR A 413 -31.68 -22.49 -2.20
CA TYR A 413 -30.64 -22.78 -1.22
C TYR A 413 -30.01 -21.51 -0.62
N HIS A 414 -30.08 -20.37 -1.31
CA HIS A 414 -29.58 -19.11 -0.79
C HIS A 414 -30.55 -18.46 0.20
N GLN A 415 -31.87 -18.59 -0.02
CA GLN A 415 -32.88 -17.94 0.85
C GLN A 415 -33.28 -18.78 2.06
N SER A 416 -33.04 -20.11 2.04
CA SER A 416 -33.53 -21.01 3.08
C SER A 416 -32.38 -21.73 3.78
N ASN A 417 -31.99 -21.21 4.95
CA ASN A 417 -31.04 -21.88 5.86
C ASN A 417 -31.50 -23.31 6.20
N ARG A 418 -32.82 -23.56 6.24
CA ARG A 418 -33.39 -24.89 6.48
C ARG A 418 -33.15 -25.85 5.32
N ASN A 419 -33.34 -25.41 4.07
CA ASN A 419 -33.08 -26.24 2.89
C ASN A 419 -31.58 -26.45 2.69
N GLN A 420 -30.76 -25.43 2.97
CA GLN A 420 -29.31 -25.55 2.93
C GLN A 420 -28.80 -26.54 3.98
N LYS A 421 -29.25 -26.45 5.24
CA LYS A 421 -28.94 -27.44 6.28
C LYS A 421 -29.45 -28.83 5.93
N LYS A 422 -30.69 -28.99 5.48
CA LYS A 422 -31.24 -30.30 5.08
C LYS A 422 -30.46 -30.95 3.93
N LEU A 423 -30.02 -30.14 2.95
CA LEU A 423 -29.19 -30.62 1.84
C LEU A 423 -27.81 -31.07 2.34
N LEU A 424 -27.14 -30.24 3.18
CA LEU A 424 -25.78 -30.47 3.68
C LEU A 424 -25.68 -31.53 4.79
N GLU A 425 -26.65 -31.59 5.70
CA GLU A 425 -26.59 -32.43 6.90
C GLU A 425 -27.27 -33.78 6.71
N THR A 426 -28.26 -33.90 5.82
CA THR A 426 -29.00 -35.15 5.59
C THR A 426 -28.58 -35.79 4.27
N VAL A 427 -28.92 -35.18 3.14
CA VAL A 427 -28.77 -35.84 1.83
C VAL A 427 -27.31 -35.93 1.37
N ALA A 428 -26.48 -34.92 1.69
CA ALA A 428 -25.06 -34.93 1.33
C ALA A 428 -24.25 -35.94 2.15
N LYS A 429 -24.58 -36.09 3.44
CA LYS A 429 -23.96 -37.11 4.31
C LYS A 429 -24.37 -38.52 3.91
N ASP A 430 -25.65 -38.74 3.60
CA ASP A 430 -26.15 -40.05 3.15
C ASP A 430 -25.53 -40.51 1.82
N LEU A 431 -25.04 -39.58 1.01
CA LEU A 431 -24.38 -39.84 -0.29
C LEU A 431 -22.86 -39.67 -0.25
N GLU A 432 -22.28 -39.33 0.90
CA GLU A 432 -20.85 -39.02 1.08
C GLU A 432 -20.31 -37.99 0.06
N VAL A 433 -21.13 -36.98 -0.29
CA VAL A 433 -20.76 -35.93 -1.25
C VAL A 433 -20.47 -34.62 -0.52
N GLU A 434 -19.28 -34.08 -0.69
CA GLU A 434 -18.95 -32.73 -0.21
C GLU A 434 -19.58 -31.67 -1.13
N ILE A 435 -20.34 -30.73 -0.56
CA ILE A 435 -21.03 -29.67 -1.31
C ILE A 435 -20.33 -28.33 -1.10
N VAL A 436 -19.79 -27.78 -2.18
CA VAL A 436 -19.39 -26.38 -2.27
C VAL A 436 -20.65 -25.50 -2.36
N LYS A 437 -20.69 -24.37 -1.64
CA LYS A 437 -21.80 -23.40 -1.68
C LYS A 437 -22.20 -23.08 -3.12
N ILE A 438 -23.44 -23.38 -3.50
CA ILE A 438 -23.96 -23.13 -4.85
C ILE A 438 -24.15 -21.62 -5.04
N GLY A 439 -23.34 -21.03 -5.91
CA GLY A 439 -23.47 -19.64 -6.35
C GLY A 439 -24.48 -19.46 -7.48
N ARG A 440 -24.69 -18.21 -7.91
CA ARG A 440 -25.47 -17.94 -9.14
C ARG A 440 -24.61 -18.22 -10.37
N VAL A 441 -25.02 -19.20 -11.19
CA VAL A 441 -24.32 -19.59 -12.41
C VAL A 441 -24.31 -18.47 -13.47
N MET A 442 -25.36 -17.66 -13.50
CA MET A 442 -25.45 -16.47 -14.35
C MET A 442 -25.46 -15.19 -13.51
N GLY A 443 -24.75 -15.23 -12.38
CA GLY A 443 -24.65 -14.20 -11.36
C GLY A 443 -23.46 -13.25 -11.53
N PRO A 444 -23.00 -12.63 -10.42
CA PRO A 444 -22.15 -11.44 -10.48
C PRO A 444 -20.84 -11.66 -11.24
N ARG A 445 -20.28 -10.51 -11.66
CA ARG A 445 -19.17 -10.32 -12.60
C ARG A 445 -18.07 -11.37 -12.42
N TRP A 446 -17.51 -11.83 -13.56
CA TRP A 446 -16.40 -12.76 -13.75
C TRP A 446 -16.78 -14.20 -14.14
N ALA A 447 -16.19 -14.69 -15.24
CA ALA A 447 -16.38 -16.03 -15.76
C ALA A 447 -16.00 -17.13 -14.76
N ALA A 448 -14.98 -16.91 -13.93
CA ALA A 448 -14.56 -17.86 -12.90
C ALA A 448 -15.67 -18.12 -11.86
N CYS A 449 -16.40 -17.10 -11.44
CA CYS A 449 -17.53 -17.23 -10.51
C CYS A 449 -18.65 -18.08 -11.12
N ARG A 450 -18.90 -17.91 -12.42
CA ARG A 450 -19.91 -18.67 -13.17
C ARG A 450 -19.50 -20.13 -13.32
N LEU A 451 -18.24 -20.39 -13.65
CA LEU A 451 -17.66 -21.74 -13.71
C LEU A 451 -17.79 -22.45 -12.36
N GLN A 452 -17.39 -21.79 -11.27
CA GLN A 452 -17.46 -22.37 -9.93
C GLN A 452 -18.91 -22.75 -9.57
N ALA A 453 -19.88 -21.89 -9.89
CA ALA A 453 -21.28 -22.17 -9.65
C ALA A 453 -21.81 -23.32 -10.53
N ALA A 454 -21.47 -23.37 -11.82
CA ALA A 454 -21.87 -24.46 -12.72
C ALA A 454 -21.28 -25.80 -12.25
N THR A 455 -20.01 -25.80 -11.88
CA THR A 455 -19.29 -26.96 -11.35
C THR A 455 -19.86 -27.43 -10.00
N ALA A 456 -20.28 -26.49 -9.14
CA ALA A 456 -20.97 -26.84 -7.89
C ALA A 456 -22.30 -27.55 -8.16
N VAL A 457 -23.08 -27.11 -9.16
CA VAL A 457 -24.32 -27.81 -9.57
C VAL A 457 -24.01 -29.20 -10.15
N TRP A 458 -22.93 -29.35 -10.91
CA TRP A 458 -22.47 -30.64 -11.44
C TRP A 458 -22.09 -31.65 -10.36
N HIS A 459 -21.35 -31.20 -9.34
CA HIS A 459 -20.97 -32.05 -8.20
C HIS A 459 -22.18 -32.39 -7.33
N ALA A 460 -23.01 -31.39 -7.01
CA ALA A 460 -24.21 -31.56 -6.19
C ALA A 460 -25.36 -32.27 -6.91
N TYR A 461 -25.25 -32.59 -8.19
CA TYR A 461 -26.32 -33.19 -9.00
C TYR A 461 -27.07 -34.36 -8.32
N PRO A 462 -26.39 -35.39 -7.74
CA PRO A 462 -27.08 -36.50 -7.10
C PRO A 462 -27.91 -36.09 -5.90
N VAL A 463 -27.32 -35.22 -5.07
CA VAL A 463 -27.94 -34.68 -3.87
C VAL A 463 -29.15 -33.83 -4.23
N LEU A 464 -29.01 -32.97 -5.26
CA LEU A 464 -30.09 -32.12 -5.76
C LEU A 464 -31.27 -32.95 -6.28
N TYR A 465 -30.98 -34.01 -7.04
CA TYR A 465 -32.02 -34.90 -7.56
C TYR A 465 -32.76 -35.65 -6.44
N MET A 466 -32.02 -36.22 -5.48
CA MET A 466 -32.62 -36.94 -4.36
C MET A 466 -33.50 -36.01 -3.52
N HIS A 467 -32.98 -34.81 -3.18
CA HIS A 467 -33.73 -33.82 -2.43
C HIS A 467 -35.02 -33.36 -3.15
N PHE A 468 -34.94 -33.09 -4.45
CA PHE A 468 -36.12 -32.68 -5.23
C PHE A 468 -37.07 -33.85 -5.51
N SER A 469 -36.61 -35.10 -5.53
CA SER A 469 -37.50 -36.25 -5.67
C SER A 469 -38.46 -36.34 -4.48
N HIS A 470 -38.01 -35.99 -3.27
CA HIS A 470 -38.84 -35.96 -2.08
C HIS A 470 -39.64 -34.65 -1.90
N SER A 471 -39.15 -33.54 -2.46
CA SER A 471 -39.71 -32.20 -2.15
C SER A 471 -40.43 -31.52 -3.32
N CYS A 472 -40.02 -31.77 -4.57
CA CYS A 472 -40.44 -31.04 -5.77
C CYS A 472 -40.29 -31.89 -7.05
N SER A 473 -41.28 -32.76 -7.33
CA SER A 473 -41.22 -33.71 -8.47
C SER A 473 -40.97 -33.05 -9.83
N GLY A 474 -41.43 -31.82 -10.05
CA GLY A 474 -41.19 -31.06 -11.28
C GLY A 474 -39.71 -30.67 -11.49
N LEU A 475 -38.97 -30.33 -10.42
CA LEU A 475 -37.54 -30.00 -10.50
C LEU A 475 -36.70 -31.27 -10.68
N ALA A 476 -37.08 -32.35 -10.00
CA ALA A 476 -36.43 -33.66 -10.17
C ALA A 476 -36.56 -34.18 -11.61
N LYS A 477 -37.76 -34.08 -12.21
CA LYS A 477 -37.99 -34.44 -13.62
C LYS A 477 -37.13 -33.64 -14.60
N ARG A 478 -36.84 -32.38 -14.27
CA ARG A 478 -35.96 -31.54 -15.09
C ARG A 478 -34.48 -31.91 -14.93
N LEU A 479 -34.02 -32.22 -13.71
CA LEU A 479 -32.66 -32.73 -13.49
C LEU A 479 -32.42 -34.09 -14.15
N ALA A 480 -33.40 -35.00 -14.11
CA ALA A 480 -33.31 -36.29 -14.79
C ALA A 480 -33.40 -36.21 -16.32
N ASN A 481 -33.69 -35.04 -16.89
CA ASN A 481 -33.68 -34.89 -18.33
C ASN A 481 -32.24 -34.90 -18.84
N ILE A 482 -31.96 -35.78 -19.80
CA ILE A 482 -30.65 -35.92 -20.46
C ILE A 482 -30.15 -34.60 -21.05
N ASN A 483 -31.05 -33.80 -21.63
CA ASN A 483 -30.74 -32.51 -22.23
C ASN A 483 -30.20 -31.54 -21.19
N PHE A 484 -30.70 -31.57 -19.94
CA PHE A 484 -30.20 -30.69 -18.89
C PHE A 484 -28.74 -30.94 -18.56
N LEU A 485 -28.33 -32.21 -18.47
CA LEU A 485 -26.93 -32.56 -18.21
C LEU A 485 -26.04 -32.20 -19.40
N GLN A 486 -26.48 -32.49 -20.63
CA GLN A 486 -25.76 -32.10 -21.85
C GLN A 486 -25.56 -30.57 -21.91
N ASP A 487 -26.61 -29.81 -21.64
CA ASP A 487 -26.58 -28.35 -21.57
C ASP A 487 -25.63 -27.86 -20.47
N LEU A 488 -25.64 -28.50 -19.29
CA LEU A 488 -24.75 -28.15 -18.18
C LEU A 488 -23.28 -28.47 -18.49
N ALA A 489 -22.99 -29.60 -19.13
CA ALA A 489 -21.64 -29.95 -19.55
C ALA A 489 -21.08 -28.98 -20.60
N LEU A 490 -21.86 -28.71 -21.66
CA LEU A 490 -21.48 -27.72 -22.68
C LEU A 490 -21.20 -26.35 -22.06
N MET A 491 -22.04 -25.91 -21.12
CA MET A 491 -21.83 -24.66 -20.40
C MET A 491 -20.55 -24.66 -19.56
N ILE A 492 -20.23 -25.76 -18.88
CA ILE A 492 -18.98 -25.88 -18.12
C ILE A 492 -17.77 -25.81 -19.06
N ASP A 493 -17.78 -26.57 -20.16
CA ASP A 493 -16.68 -26.58 -21.13
C ASP A 493 -16.44 -25.18 -21.74
N ILE A 494 -17.50 -24.41 -22.05
CA ILE A 494 -17.37 -23.01 -22.48
C ILE A 494 -16.83 -22.11 -21.36
N LEU A 495 -17.34 -22.26 -20.13
CA LEU A 495 -16.94 -21.43 -18.99
C LEU A 495 -15.51 -21.71 -18.52
N GLU A 496 -14.98 -22.92 -18.73
CA GLU A 496 -13.58 -23.26 -18.48
C GLU A 496 -12.65 -22.39 -19.34
N GLU A 497 -12.89 -22.34 -20.66
CA GLU A 497 -12.12 -21.50 -21.59
C GLU A 497 -12.18 -20.00 -21.20
N PHE A 498 -13.38 -19.50 -20.86
CA PHE A 498 -13.55 -18.12 -20.41
C PHE A 498 -12.84 -17.85 -19.07
N SER A 499 -12.85 -18.79 -18.13
CA SER A 499 -12.20 -18.65 -16.82
C SER A 499 -10.68 -18.61 -16.94
N LEU A 500 -10.11 -19.45 -17.81
CA LEU A 500 -8.68 -19.45 -18.13
C LEU A 500 -8.26 -18.10 -18.72
N LEU A 501 -8.99 -17.62 -19.74
CA LEU A 501 -8.72 -16.31 -20.34
C LEU A 501 -8.88 -15.19 -19.30
N SER A 502 -9.95 -15.21 -18.51
CA SER A 502 -10.22 -14.17 -17.52
C SER A 502 -9.11 -14.05 -16.48
N THR A 503 -8.59 -15.19 -16.00
CA THR A 503 -7.47 -15.24 -15.05
C THR A 503 -6.17 -14.75 -15.70
N ALA A 504 -5.91 -15.17 -16.95
CA ALA A 504 -4.74 -14.72 -17.70
C ALA A 504 -4.75 -13.19 -17.92
N LEU A 505 -5.91 -12.60 -18.22
CA LEU A 505 -6.07 -11.15 -18.41
C LEU A 505 -5.89 -10.33 -17.12
N GLN A 506 -6.10 -10.93 -15.93
CA GLN A 506 -5.89 -10.26 -14.63
C GLN A 506 -4.45 -10.39 -14.10
N SER A 507 -3.62 -11.25 -14.73
CA SER A 507 -2.25 -11.45 -14.28
C SER A 507 -1.45 -10.15 -14.37
N ARG A 508 -0.66 -9.86 -13.32
CA ARG A 508 0.22 -8.67 -13.25
C ARG A 508 1.29 -8.65 -14.35
N SER A 509 1.61 -9.80 -14.93
CA SER A 509 2.62 -9.95 -15.99
C SER A 509 2.04 -9.92 -17.41
N THR A 510 0.73 -9.77 -17.53
CA THR A 510 0.03 -9.69 -18.81
C THR A 510 0.12 -8.27 -19.35
N ASN A 511 0.73 -8.14 -20.51
CA ASN A 511 0.70 -6.93 -21.31
C ASN A 511 -0.34 -7.09 -22.44
N ILE A 512 -0.53 -6.01 -23.20
CA ILE A 512 -1.48 -5.95 -24.31
C ILE A 512 -1.27 -7.09 -25.34
N GLN A 513 -0.02 -7.38 -25.69
CA GLN A 513 0.32 -8.42 -26.69
C GLN A 513 0.02 -9.84 -26.17
N LYS A 514 0.42 -10.15 -24.94
CA LYS A 514 0.09 -11.43 -24.29
C LYS A 514 -1.42 -11.61 -24.22
N ALA A 515 -2.15 -10.55 -23.86
CA ALA A 515 -3.61 -10.56 -23.84
C ALA A 515 -4.19 -10.92 -25.22
N GLN A 516 -3.72 -10.30 -26.30
CA GLN A 516 -4.16 -10.66 -27.66
C GLN A 516 -3.86 -12.12 -28.02
N LYS A 517 -2.68 -12.64 -27.66
CA LYS A 517 -2.33 -14.05 -27.87
C LYS A 517 -3.28 -14.99 -27.11
N PHE A 518 -3.58 -14.68 -25.85
CA PHE A 518 -4.54 -15.46 -25.06
C PHE A 518 -5.96 -15.40 -25.64
N ILE A 519 -6.42 -14.24 -26.09
CA ILE A 519 -7.73 -14.09 -26.73
C ILE A 519 -7.81 -14.96 -27.99
N LYS A 520 -6.83 -14.85 -28.90
CA LYS A 520 -6.78 -15.66 -30.13
C LYS A 520 -6.70 -17.16 -29.83
N HIS A 521 -5.92 -17.55 -28.82
CA HIS A 521 -5.84 -18.96 -28.39
C HIS A 521 -7.19 -19.48 -27.89
N THR A 522 -7.89 -18.70 -27.05
CA THR A 522 -9.20 -19.08 -26.51
C THR A 522 -10.26 -19.18 -27.61
N ILE A 523 -10.25 -18.28 -28.59
CA ILE A 523 -11.13 -18.35 -29.75
C ILE A 523 -10.90 -19.65 -30.53
N ARG A 524 -9.64 -20.03 -30.78
CA ARG A 524 -9.30 -21.30 -31.43
C ARG A 524 -9.73 -22.52 -30.61
N ALA A 525 -9.59 -22.46 -29.29
CA ALA A 525 -10.07 -23.53 -28.41
C ALA A 525 -11.60 -23.71 -28.52
N LEU A 526 -12.35 -22.61 -28.58
CA LEU A 526 -13.81 -22.63 -28.81
C LEU A 526 -14.18 -23.10 -30.24
N GLU A 527 -13.39 -22.77 -31.25
CA GLU A 527 -13.55 -23.28 -32.61
C GLU A 527 -13.33 -24.80 -32.66
N ASN A 528 -12.31 -25.31 -31.95
CA ASN A 528 -12.10 -26.74 -31.80
C ASN A 528 -13.26 -27.41 -31.04
N LEU A 529 -13.78 -26.75 -30.00
CA LEU A 529 -14.98 -27.22 -29.29
C LEU A 529 -16.22 -27.22 -30.19
N LYS A 530 -16.31 -26.34 -31.21
CA LYS A 530 -17.40 -26.37 -32.20
C LYS A 530 -17.38 -27.67 -33.03
N ILE A 531 -16.18 -28.15 -33.39
CA ILE A 531 -15.99 -29.33 -34.25
C ILE A 531 -16.03 -30.64 -33.44
N GLY A 532 -15.43 -30.65 -32.24
CA GLY A 532 -15.35 -31.81 -31.36
C GLY A 532 -16.32 -31.73 -30.17
N THR A 533 -16.15 -32.66 -29.22
CA THR A 533 -16.84 -32.68 -27.92
C THR A 533 -15.94 -32.11 -26.83
N GLY A 534 -16.54 -31.38 -25.88
CA GLY A 534 -15.83 -30.92 -24.71
C GLY A 534 -15.51 -32.05 -23.72
N LYS A 535 -14.73 -31.72 -22.68
CA LYS A 535 -14.31 -32.67 -21.65
C LYS A 535 -15.51 -33.21 -20.88
N HIS A 536 -16.42 -32.33 -20.45
CA HIS A 536 -17.62 -32.72 -19.72
C HIS A 536 -18.67 -33.32 -20.66
N GLU A 537 -18.79 -32.82 -21.89
CA GLU A 537 -19.66 -33.43 -22.90
C GLU A 537 -19.28 -34.91 -23.15
N SER A 538 -17.99 -35.21 -23.28
CA SER A 538 -17.49 -36.57 -23.48
C SER A 538 -17.79 -37.51 -22.31
N GLN A 539 -17.76 -37.01 -21.07
CA GLN A 539 -18.16 -37.78 -19.89
C GLN A 539 -19.63 -38.19 -19.97
N ILE A 540 -20.50 -37.30 -20.47
CA ILE A 540 -21.92 -37.60 -20.63
C ILE A 540 -22.14 -38.61 -21.75
N GLU A 541 -21.47 -38.48 -22.90
CA GLU A 541 -21.65 -39.43 -24.01
C GLU A 541 -21.34 -40.87 -23.59
N GLY A 542 -20.32 -41.08 -22.75
CA GLY A 542 -20.04 -42.37 -22.14
C GLY A 542 -21.16 -42.85 -21.21
N LEU A 543 -21.79 -41.95 -20.45
CA LEU A 543 -22.81 -42.24 -19.46
C LEU A 543 -24.22 -42.41 -20.04
N ILE A 544 -24.52 -41.77 -21.17
CA ILE A 544 -25.76 -41.98 -21.94
C ILE A 544 -25.87 -43.45 -22.37
N LYS A 545 -24.74 -44.11 -22.66
CA LYS A 545 -24.70 -45.55 -22.99
C LYS A 545 -25.05 -46.44 -21.79
N SER A 546 -24.91 -45.94 -20.56
CA SER A 546 -25.19 -46.67 -19.31
C SER A 546 -26.60 -46.41 -18.72
N ASP A 547 -27.40 -45.55 -19.37
CA ASP A 547 -28.78 -45.14 -19.01
C ASP A 547 -28.96 -44.53 -17.59
N LYS A 548 -27.84 -44.23 -16.91
CA LYS A 548 -27.80 -43.61 -15.57
C LYS A 548 -26.64 -42.62 -15.45
N PHE A 549 -26.82 -41.55 -14.67
CA PHE A 549 -25.73 -40.67 -14.22
C PHE A 549 -25.68 -40.65 -12.70
N LYS A 550 -24.53 -41.03 -12.11
CA LYS A 550 -24.33 -41.10 -10.64
C LYS A 550 -25.49 -41.84 -9.93
N GLY A 551 -25.97 -42.94 -10.53
CA GLY A 551 -27.07 -43.78 -9.99
C GLY A 551 -28.50 -43.34 -10.34
N ILE A 552 -28.69 -42.21 -11.03
CA ILE A 552 -30.02 -41.64 -11.35
C ILE A 552 -30.46 -42.03 -12.76
N PRO A 553 -31.67 -42.58 -12.96
CA PRO A 553 -32.18 -42.94 -14.29
C PRO A 553 -32.56 -41.70 -15.12
N PHE A 554 -32.21 -41.72 -16.41
CA PHE A 554 -32.55 -40.64 -17.33
C PHE A 554 -34.01 -40.70 -17.80
N ASN A 555 -34.59 -39.53 -18.09
CA ASN A 555 -35.87 -39.41 -18.78
C ASN A 555 -35.72 -38.59 -20.06
N LYS A 556 -36.18 -39.13 -21.19
CA LYS A 556 -36.31 -38.40 -22.45
C LYS A 556 -37.68 -37.72 -22.49
N SER A 557 -37.74 -36.48 -22.02
CA SER A 557 -38.94 -35.66 -22.10
C SER A 557 -38.77 -34.56 -23.14
N ASN A 558 -39.63 -34.57 -24.18
CA ASN A 558 -39.68 -33.54 -25.23
C ASN A 558 -40.14 -32.15 -24.73
N LYS A 559 -40.55 -32.03 -23.45
CA LYS A 559 -40.91 -30.73 -22.86
C LYS A 559 -39.71 -29.80 -22.61
N PHE A 560 -38.49 -30.32 -22.56
CA PHE A 560 -37.28 -29.54 -22.36
C PHE A 560 -36.34 -29.77 -23.56
N ASN A 561 -36.28 -28.78 -24.46
CA ASN A 561 -35.39 -28.83 -25.62
C ASN A 561 -33.95 -28.56 -25.19
N ALA A 562 -33.01 -29.29 -25.78
CA ALA A 562 -31.58 -29.04 -25.63
C ALA A 562 -31.20 -27.66 -26.17
N LEU A 563 -30.10 -27.10 -25.65
CA LEU A 563 -29.52 -25.87 -26.18
C LEU A 563 -29.04 -26.08 -27.63
N PRO A 564 -29.21 -25.07 -28.50
CA PRO A 564 -28.70 -25.15 -29.86
C PRO A 564 -27.17 -24.99 -29.85
N ARG A 565 -26.45 -26.10 -29.61
CA ARG A 565 -25.00 -26.16 -29.40
C ARG A 565 -24.18 -25.37 -30.42
N SER A 566 -24.37 -25.66 -31.72
CA SER A 566 -23.62 -24.99 -32.80
C SER A 566 -23.87 -23.49 -32.82
N MET A 567 -25.13 -23.07 -32.65
CA MET A 567 -25.51 -21.66 -32.62
C MET A 567 -24.94 -20.94 -31.39
N LEU A 568 -24.91 -21.61 -30.23
CA LEU A 568 -24.32 -21.08 -29.00
C LEU A 568 -22.82 -20.83 -29.17
N LEU A 569 -22.06 -21.83 -29.61
CA LEU A 569 -20.62 -21.68 -29.81
C LEU A 569 -20.30 -20.63 -30.89
N GLU A 570 -21.06 -20.60 -31.98
CA GLU A 570 -20.90 -19.59 -33.02
C GLU A 570 -21.19 -18.16 -32.52
N ASN A 571 -22.26 -17.98 -31.74
CA ASN A 571 -22.56 -16.70 -31.12
C ASN A 571 -21.48 -16.27 -30.12
N VAL A 572 -20.98 -17.20 -29.30
CA VAL A 572 -19.89 -16.94 -28.35
C VAL A 572 -18.63 -16.48 -29.08
N ILE A 573 -18.19 -17.22 -30.11
CA ILE A 573 -17.02 -16.88 -30.93
C ILE A 573 -17.22 -15.53 -31.62
N ARG A 574 -18.40 -15.28 -32.21
CA ARG A 574 -18.73 -14.02 -32.87
C ARG A 574 -18.62 -12.83 -31.92
N HIS A 575 -19.21 -12.92 -30.73
CA HIS A 575 -19.14 -11.83 -29.76
C HIS A 575 -17.75 -11.66 -29.16
N MET A 576 -16.97 -12.72 -28.96
CA MET A 576 -15.57 -12.58 -28.54
C MET A 576 -14.78 -11.80 -29.58
N ASN A 577 -14.92 -12.10 -30.88
CA ASN A 577 -14.29 -11.32 -31.94
C ASN A 577 -14.73 -9.84 -31.90
N LEU A 578 -16.05 -9.60 -31.89
CA LEU A 578 -16.63 -8.26 -31.89
C LEU A 578 -16.29 -7.42 -30.65
N ARG A 579 -16.18 -8.07 -29.49
CA ARG A 579 -15.97 -7.40 -28.21
C ARG A 579 -14.53 -7.41 -27.78
N LEU A 580 -13.61 -8.23 -28.30
CA LEU A 580 -12.22 -8.28 -27.82
C LEU A 580 -11.19 -7.91 -28.91
N LEU A 581 -11.53 -8.09 -30.18
CA LEU A 581 -10.61 -7.83 -31.30
C LEU A 581 -11.02 -6.63 -32.15
N SER A 582 -12.32 -6.31 -32.25
CA SER A 582 -12.76 -5.12 -33.00
C SER A 582 -12.45 -3.84 -32.23
N ASP A 583 -11.69 -2.95 -32.88
CA ASP A 583 -11.48 -1.57 -32.43
C ASP A 583 -12.63 -0.73 -33.00
N ARG A 584 -13.55 -0.28 -32.15
CA ARG A 584 -14.76 0.42 -32.63
C ARG A 584 -14.51 1.90 -32.96
N ASN A 585 -13.31 2.43 -32.70
CA ASN A 585 -13.08 3.88 -32.68
C ASN A 585 -11.80 4.42 -33.37
N HIS A 586 -10.90 3.61 -33.96
CA HIS A 586 -9.73 4.14 -34.67
C HIS A 586 -9.42 3.42 -36.00
N ASP A 587 -9.18 4.19 -37.06
CA ASP A 587 -8.89 3.75 -38.45
C ASP A 587 -7.51 3.05 -38.61
N GLU A 588 -6.67 3.06 -37.58
CA GLU A 588 -5.60 2.07 -37.35
C GLU A 588 -5.71 1.63 -35.88
N SER A 589 -5.80 0.33 -35.61
CA SER A 589 -5.92 -0.13 -34.22
C SER A 589 -4.66 0.26 -33.45
N ILE A 590 -4.80 0.78 -32.23
CA ILE A 590 -3.67 1.28 -31.42
C ILE A 590 -2.54 0.26 -31.27
N PHE A 591 -2.89 -1.03 -31.38
CA PHE A 591 -1.96 -2.15 -31.38
C PHE A 591 -0.90 -2.06 -32.48
N ASN A 592 -1.25 -1.49 -33.65
CA ASN A 592 -0.34 -1.32 -34.77
C ASN A 592 0.84 -0.40 -34.43
N TYR A 593 0.67 0.55 -33.50
CA TYR A 593 1.76 1.42 -33.05
C TYR A 593 2.68 0.68 -32.06
N PHE A 594 2.11 -0.13 -31.16
CA PHE A 594 2.90 -0.94 -30.23
C PHE A 594 3.68 -2.06 -30.93
N ASP A 595 3.17 -2.58 -32.05
CA ASP A 595 3.85 -3.56 -32.87
C ASP A 595 5.16 -3.02 -33.48
N LEU A 596 5.35 -1.70 -33.59
CA LEU A 596 6.64 -1.11 -34.02
C LEU A 596 7.80 -1.49 -33.11
N LEU A 597 7.54 -1.67 -31.81
CA LEU A 597 8.57 -2.06 -30.86
C LEU A 597 8.74 -3.58 -30.80
N GLU A 598 8.00 -4.35 -31.58
CA GLU A 598 8.01 -5.81 -31.56
C GLU A 598 8.49 -6.36 -32.90
N PRO A 599 9.76 -6.77 -33.02
CA PRO A 599 10.33 -7.21 -34.31
C PRO A 599 9.60 -8.39 -34.92
N SER A 600 9.07 -9.29 -34.08
CA SER A 600 8.38 -10.50 -34.53
C SER A 600 7.09 -10.25 -35.32
N THR A 601 6.54 -9.03 -35.33
CA THR A 601 5.32 -8.67 -36.07
C THR A 601 5.59 -8.00 -37.42
N TRP A 602 6.86 -7.79 -37.78
CA TRP A 602 7.23 -7.02 -38.97
C TRP A 602 7.19 -7.89 -40.24
N PRO A 603 6.60 -7.40 -41.34
CA PRO A 603 6.57 -8.12 -42.61
C PRO A 603 7.91 -7.94 -43.34
N TYR A 604 8.94 -8.66 -42.88
CA TYR A 604 10.30 -8.60 -43.42
C TYR A 604 10.38 -9.00 -44.91
N GLU A 605 9.41 -9.78 -45.39
CA GLU A 605 9.37 -10.33 -46.75
C GLU A 605 8.72 -9.38 -47.78
N GLU A 606 7.98 -8.35 -47.33
CA GLU A 606 7.16 -7.51 -48.21
C GLU A 606 7.69 -6.08 -48.42
N ILE A 607 8.70 -5.62 -47.66
CA ILE A 607 9.14 -4.22 -47.68
C ILE A 607 10.63 -4.10 -48.04
N THR A 608 10.93 -3.39 -49.14
CA THR A 608 12.29 -3.05 -49.60
C THR A 608 13.07 -2.14 -48.65
N SER A 609 12.40 -1.47 -47.71
CA SER A 609 12.97 -0.66 -46.62
C SER A 609 12.00 -0.58 -45.43
N PRO A 610 12.00 -1.57 -44.52
CA PRO A 610 11.00 -1.69 -43.45
C PRO A 610 10.93 -0.49 -42.49
N TRP A 611 11.99 0.32 -42.37
CA TRP A 611 11.99 1.50 -41.50
C TRP A 611 11.16 2.69 -42.03
N ILE A 612 11.00 2.88 -43.35
CA ILE A 612 10.29 4.07 -43.90
C ILE A 612 8.80 4.08 -43.50
N ALA A 613 8.15 2.92 -43.54
CA ALA A 613 6.77 2.76 -43.09
C ALA A 613 6.66 2.88 -41.56
N GLY A 614 7.67 2.39 -40.83
CA GLY A 614 7.74 2.47 -39.38
C GLY A 614 8.00 3.88 -38.85
N GLU A 615 8.81 4.71 -39.54
CA GLU A 615 9.17 6.07 -39.12
C GLU A 615 7.95 6.99 -39.04
N LYS A 616 7.00 6.90 -39.98
CA LYS A 616 5.76 7.69 -39.91
C LYS A 616 4.91 7.33 -38.70
N LYS A 617 4.87 6.04 -38.35
CA LYS A 617 4.12 5.55 -37.19
C LYS A 617 4.87 5.81 -35.87
N LEU A 618 6.19 5.90 -35.91
CA LEU A 618 7.04 6.21 -34.76
C LEU A 618 6.72 7.58 -34.18
N PHE A 619 6.49 8.59 -35.03
CA PHE A 619 6.10 9.93 -34.56
C PHE A 619 4.86 9.88 -33.67
N HIS A 620 3.81 9.19 -34.13
CA HIS A 620 2.57 9.05 -33.35
C HIS A 620 2.76 8.21 -32.08
N LEU A 621 3.61 7.18 -32.13
CA LEU A 621 3.99 6.43 -30.94
C LEU A 621 4.72 7.33 -29.91
N CYS A 622 5.61 8.21 -30.35
CA CYS A 622 6.30 9.16 -29.47
C CYS A 622 5.33 10.15 -28.80
N GLU A 623 4.31 10.63 -29.53
CA GLU A 623 3.23 11.47 -28.97
C GLU A 623 2.47 10.70 -27.87
N ILE A 624 2.04 9.47 -28.17
CA ILE A 624 1.32 8.60 -27.23
C ILE A 624 2.15 8.32 -25.97
N LEU A 625 3.42 7.95 -26.12
CA LEU A 625 4.32 7.63 -25.01
C LEU A 625 4.83 8.88 -24.28
N LYS A 626 4.59 10.08 -24.85
CA LYS A 626 5.15 11.36 -24.40
C LYS A 626 6.66 11.27 -24.17
N TYR A 627 7.32 10.54 -25.08
CA TYR A 627 8.73 10.20 -25.01
C TYR A 627 9.31 10.10 -26.43
N GLU A 628 10.39 10.84 -26.67
CA GLU A 628 11.07 10.85 -27.96
C GLU A 628 12.02 9.65 -28.07
N ILE A 629 11.78 8.81 -29.09
CA ILE A 629 12.65 7.72 -29.48
C ILE A 629 13.64 8.25 -30.51
N ASP A 630 14.94 8.04 -30.28
CA ASP A 630 15.96 8.47 -31.22
C ASP A 630 15.81 7.70 -32.55
N LEU A 631 15.80 8.42 -33.66
CA LEU A 631 15.58 7.84 -34.99
C LEU A 631 16.72 6.90 -35.41
N ASN A 632 17.96 7.17 -34.98
CA ASN A 632 19.09 6.29 -35.28
C ASN A 632 19.00 5.01 -34.44
N ASP A 633 18.64 5.12 -33.16
CA ASP A 633 18.35 3.97 -32.30
C ASP A 633 17.23 3.10 -32.90
N PHE A 634 16.16 3.72 -33.42
CA PHE A 634 15.09 2.99 -34.08
C PHE A 634 15.57 2.27 -35.35
N ARG A 635 16.31 2.97 -36.23
CA ARG A 635 16.87 2.36 -37.45
C ARG A 635 17.84 1.22 -37.13
N GLU A 636 18.67 1.39 -36.11
CA GLU A 636 19.60 0.35 -35.64
C GLU A 636 18.83 -0.86 -35.11
N PHE A 637 17.81 -0.63 -34.27
CA PHE A 637 16.94 -1.67 -33.76
C PHE A 637 16.30 -2.49 -34.89
N VAL A 638 15.76 -1.84 -35.92
CA VAL A 638 15.16 -2.51 -37.08
C VAL A 638 16.21 -3.34 -37.84
N ASN A 639 17.37 -2.75 -38.14
CA ASN A 639 18.44 -3.41 -38.89
C ASN A 639 19.02 -4.62 -38.15
N ASN A 640 19.17 -4.53 -36.82
CA ASN A 640 19.69 -5.63 -35.99
C ASN A 640 18.75 -6.84 -36.00
N ASN A 641 17.44 -6.60 -35.97
CA ASN A 641 16.44 -7.67 -36.03
C ASN A 641 16.34 -8.32 -37.42
N ILE A 642 16.46 -7.56 -38.51
CA ILE A 642 16.50 -8.11 -39.88
C ILE A 642 17.70 -9.04 -40.07
N LYS A 643 18.86 -8.63 -39.54
CA LYS A 643 20.12 -9.39 -39.67
C LYS A 643 20.22 -10.57 -38.71
N SER A 644 19.20 -10.83 -37.86
CA SER A 644 19.22 -11.85 -36.81
C SER A 644 20.43 -11.72 -35.86
N ASN A 645 20.97 -10.52 -35.69
CA ASN A 645 22.10 -10.32 -34.80
C ASN A 645 21.55 -10.16 -33.37
N ASN A 646 21.99 -11.01 -32.42
CA ASN A 646 21.70 -10.87 -30.99
C ASN A 646 22.43 -9.65 -30.39
N VAL A 647 22.11 -8.45 -30.88
CA VAL A 647 22.67 -7.17 -30.41
C VAL A 647 21.76 -6.61 -29.31
N SER A 648 22.36 -5.95 -28.33
CA SER A 648 21.64 -5.25 -27.28
C SER A 648 20.67 -4.20 -27.85
N ILE A 649 19.46 -4.12 -27.29
CA ILE A 649 18.44 -3.15 -27.71
C ILE A 649 18.92 -1.74 -27.35
N PRO A 650 18.86 -0.76 -28.29
CA PRO A 650 19.22 0.63 -28.01
C PRO A 650 18.46 1.23 -26.83
N ALA A 651 19.10 2.15 -26.10
CA ALA A 651 18.61 2.62 -24.80
C ALA A 651 17.25 3.34 -24.90
N SER A 652 17.03 4.15 -25.94
CA SER A 652 15.74 4.83 -26.13
C SER A 652 14.61 3.85 -26.41
N ILE A 653 14.86 2.81 -27.23
CA ILE A 653 13.91 1.74 -27.51
C ILE A 653 13.61 0.91 -26.25
N GLN A 654 14.64 0.61 -25.44
CA GLN A 654 14.45 -0.13 -24.20
C GLN A 654 13.56 0.64 -23.21
N LYS A 655 13.74 1.96 -23.11
CA LYS A 655 12.90 2.83 -22.29
C LYS A 655 11.47 2.91 -22.84
N ALA A 656 11.31 3.06 -24.16
CA ALA A 656 10.00 3.09 -24.81
C ALA A 656 9.23 1.76 -24.67
N LYS A 657 9.91 0.61 -24.69
CA LYS A 657 9.30 -0.71 -24.42
C LYS A 657 8.81 -0.86 -22.98
N LYS A 658 9.43 -0.11 -22.06
CA LYS A 658 9.11 -0.18 -20.63
C LYS A 658 7.87 0.66 -20.31
N ILE A 659 7.80 1.87 -20.89
CA ILE A 659 6.62 2.75 -20.89
C ILE A 659 5.45 2.01 -21.53
#